data_AF-A0A971A2Z3-F1
#
_entry.id   AF-A0A971A2Z3-F1
#
_cell.length_a   1.000
_cell.length_b   1.000
_cell.length_c   1.000
_cell.angle_alpha   90.00
_cell.angle_beta   90.00
_cell.angle_gamma   90.00
#
_symmetry.space_group_name_H-M   'P 1'
#
loop_
_entity.id
_entity.type
_entity.pdbx_description
1 polymer ?
#
loop_
_entity_poly.entity_id
_entity_poly.type
_entity_poly.pdbx_seq_one_letter_code
_entity_poly.pdbx_strand_id
1 'polypeptide(L)'
;MKPIARAQYGTICLLIAAFATGAVRADWTYTYTDDFETNKAEADSCVHSAFGSQEATPLPGPYLYYLYSNGGRGLAFVEYAGQPAEIGYCFPTGANQSQRVVNGTVEIDVSFPSTASISQWEPGTLSYRVSSDGMMWSDPVSLRSGRHSLPVSSTEGTCYISFSGTRTVIDNLRISLYSPEATIRVPGDFATIQAAIDAARGGDVIEVAPGTYSGTGNRDIDFRGKAITVRSTNGAAGTIIDCGATSGQNSHRGFYFHSGEGADSVLSGFTIRGGRVFGTQVPSSASGWTRSASHPVGGGIYCEFSSPTIANCIITDCGAEIGGGIGSVGGAPTISNCTVRDCVAGGFGSAATGGRGGGIGLIGQSGATIVNSTIEGNFAYNDSFGGGLYCWESVVTVAGTRITGNGAQGSLTGGGAYCGGSGADVLFRHCVFSSNTATAGAGLFAEWKSSFGPSFYRTSVTVANCTVAGNQLSGSFGSAAGGIQSSGADILVRSSIVWGNSGVALTIVDPVSWNPVAYSNVQGGYSGEGNISRDPLFASEWGQDYHLNSPYGRYNPTSRAWVSDSGQSPCIDAGDPFESVGDEPLPNGGRINMGAYGGTRQASKSPEYSVYHVDGTAGRDGNTGLSQAYAFKTIKRAVNAAKNGDTVLVWPGVYTLNANDEVVLNNRAITIQSAADAAVIVVTKGYAFSFLGPESSQSLLANFVITGSGEGAIFCDQGASPTLKNLTIVRNDFGVAAYNGADPDVVNCILWDNSRGDLFGCKARYSCVQQGTDRSAGNIGDDPLFADPDNGDFHLQSLYGRYNAEWDAWVSDSMMSPCIDAGDPDEYPRAERTPNGNRINMGAYGGTPYASLSGWPPL
;
A
#
# COMPACT_ATOMS: atom_id res chain seq x y z
N MET A 1 8.59 -2.88 -45.47
CA MET A 1 9.10 -2.01 -44.38
C MET A 1 7.94 -1.85 -43.39
N LYS A 2 7.55 -2.82 -42.55
CA LYS A 2 8.17 -3.45 -41.34
C LYS A 2 8.36 -2.48 -40.14
N PRO A 3 8.05 -2.87 -38.88
CA PRO A 3 7.00 -3.82 -38.45
C PRO A 3 6.29 -3.54 -37.09
N ILE A 4 5.27 -4.38 -36.88
CA ILE A 4 4.44 -4.77 -35.72
C ILE A 4 5.24 -5.20 -34.46
N ALA A 5 4.72 -4.96 -33.25
CA ALA A 5 4.61 -5.95 -32.15
C ALA A 5 3.82 -5.41 -30.93
N ARG A 6 2.64 -6.00 -30.67
CA ARG A 6 2.00 -6.06 -29.34
C ARG A 6 2.69 -7.19 -28.55
N ALA A 7 3.04 -6.95 -27.29
CA ALA A 7 3.47 -7.99 -26.36
C ALA A 7 2.43 -8.15 -25.22
N GLN A 8 2.28 -9.40 -24.79
CA GLN A 8 1.23 -9.95 -23.94
C GLN A 8 1.38 -9.56 -22.46
N TYR A 9 0.23 -9.36 -21.81
CA TYR A 9 0.09 -9.40 -20.35
C TYR A 9 0.24 -10.84 -19.84
N GLY A 10 0.99 -11.00 -18.75
CA GLY A 10 0.94 -12.21 -17.93
C GLY A 10 2.23 -12.47 -17.18
N THR A 11 2.40 -11.91 -15.98
CA THR A 11 3.09 -12.62 -14.89
C THR A 11 2.62 -12.12 -13.53
N ILE A 12 2.24 -13.09 -12.72
CA ILE A 12 1.89 -13.09 -11.29
C ILE A 12 2.94 -12.33 -10.46
N CYS A 13 2.54 -11.28 -9.73
CA CYS A 13 3.33 -10.70 -8.65
C CYS A 13 3.04 -11.45 -7.35
N LEU A 14 3.83 -12.49 -7.09
CA LEU A 14 4.04 -13.01 -5.74
C LEU A 14 4.81 -11.95 -4.94
N LEU A 15 4.09 -11.24 -4.06
CA LEU A 15 4.67 -10.42 -3.00
C LEU A 15 5.39 -11.34 -2.01
N ILE A 16 6.67 -11.62 -2.27
CA ILE A 16 7.58 -12.09 -1.23
C ILE A 16 8.04 -10.84 -0.47
N ALA A 17 7.51 -10.68 0.73
CA ALA A 17 8.08 -9.81 1.74
C ALA A 17 9.50 -10.31 2.06
N ALA A 18 10.52 -9.68 1.47
CA ALA A 18 11.89 -9.85 1.91
C ALA A 18 12.07 -9.03 3.19
N PHE A 19 11.80 -9.68 4.33
CA PHE A 19 12.37 -9.27 5.60
C PHE A 19 13.89 -9.27 5.47
N ALA A 20 14.49 -8.20 5.99
CA ALA A 20 15.93 -8.03 6.13
C ALA A 20 16.59 -9.27 6.75
N THR A 21 17.22 -10.08 5.91
CA THR A 21 18.39 -10.85 6.31
C THR A 21 19.58 -10.14 5.67
N GLY A 22 20.43 -9.54 6.50
CA GLY A 22 21.62 -8.80 6.09
C GLY A 22 22.63 -9.68 5.37
N ALA A 23 22.40 -9.94 4.09
CA ALA A 23 23.46 -10.26 3.16
C ALA A 23 24.20 -8.94 2.90
N VAL A 24 25.42 -8.82 3.43
CA VAL A 24 26.34 -7.72 3.13
C VAL A 24 26.43 -7.62 1.60
N ARG A 25 25.84 -6.59 1.00
CA ARG A 25 26.00 -6.36 -0.43
C ARG A 25 27.40 -5.82 -0.65
N ALA A 26 28.16 -6.43 -1.54
CA ALA A 26 29.41 -5.86 -2.01
C ALA A 26 29.13 -4.52 -2.71
N ASP A 27 29.87 -3.46 -2.37
CA ASP A 27 29.78 -2.13 -3.00
C ASP A 27 30.26 -2.15 -4.45
N TRP A 28 31.11 -3.12 -4.79
CA TRP A 28 31.65 -3.37 -6.11
C TRP A 28 32.08 -4.84 -6.23
N THR A 29 31.98 -5.41 -7.43
CA THR A 29 32.53 -6.73 -7.73
C THR A 29 33.33 -6.71 -9.04
N TYR A 30 34.36 -7.53 -9.12
CA TYR A 30 35.14 -7.80 -10.32
C TYR A 30 35.29 -9.28 -10.53
N THR A 31 34.94 -9.71 -11.74
CA THR A 31 35.14 -11.08 -12.17
C THR A 31 36.11 -11.12 -13.32
N TYR A 32 37.24 -11.80 -13.13
CA TYR A 32 38.17 -12.18 -14.21
C TYR A 32 38.06 -13.67 -14.47
N THR A 33 38.17 -14.08 -15.72
CA THR A 33 38.18 -15.49 -16.12
C THR A 33 39.15 -15.69 -17.27
N ASP A 34 40.00 -16.69 -17.16
CA ASP A 34 40.90 -17.17 -18.21
C ASP A 34 40.89 -18.70 -18.22
N ASP A 35 40.42 -19.27 -19.33
CA ASP A 35 40.39 -20.70 -19.62
C ASP A 35 41.60 -21.13 -20.46
N PHE A 36 42.54 -20.20 -20.69
CA PHE A 36 43.76 -20.40 -21.46
C PHE A 36 43.51 -20.83 -22.91
N GLU A 37 42.34 -20.50 -23.49
CA GLU A 37 42.02 -20.77 -24.91
C GLU A 37 42.68 -19.81 -25.91
N THR A 38 43.30 -18.73 -25.43
CA THR A 38 43.91 -17.69 -26.25
C THR A 38 45.20 -17.20 -25.61
N ASN A 39 45.97 -16.34 -26.30
CA ASN A 39 47.16 -15.69 -25.74
C ASN A 39 46.84 -14.62 -24.66
N LYS A 40 45.72 -14.77 -23.95
CA LYS A 40 45.22 -13.84 -22.95
C LYS A 40 46.12 -13.79 -21.71
N ALA A 41 46.48 -14.94 -21.14
CA ALA A 41 47.44 -14.99 -20.05
C ALA A 41 48.78 -14.27 -20.37
N GLU A 42 49.29 -14.37 -21.61
CA GLU A 42 50.47 -13.63 -22.06
C GLU A 42 50.22 -12.12 -22.05
N ALA A 43 49.09 -11.67 -22.61
CA ALA A 43 48.74 -10.26 -22.70
C ALA A 43 48.42 -9.61 -21.34
N ASP A 44 47.79 -10.36 -20.43
CA ASP A 44 47.26 -9.86 -19.15
C ASP A 44 48.26 -10.05 -17.98
N SER A 45 49.31 -10.85 -18.16
CA SER A 45 50.31 -11.08 -17.12
C SER A 45 51.23 -9.87 -16.93
N CYS A 46 51.53 -9.53 -15.67
CA CYS A 46 52.47 -8.46 -15.33
C CYS A 46 53.90 -8.97 -15.14
N VAL A 47 54.04 -10.28 -14.96
CA VAL A 47 55.32 -11.00 -14.87
C VAL A 47 55.08 -12.34 -15.53
N HIS A 48 55.97 -12.76 -16.42
CA HIS A 48 55.89 -14.09 -16.99
C HIS A 48 57.26 -14.61 -17.42
N SER A 49 57.44 -15.92 -17.33
CA SER A 49 58.50 -16.63 -18.04
C SER A 49 58.26 -16.57 -19.55
N ALA A 50 59.27 -16.89 -20.38
CA ALA A 50 59.13 -16.79 -21.84
C ALA A 50 57.99 -17.69 -22.35
N PHE A 51 57.09 -17.18 -23.20
CA PHE A 51 56.09 -18.02 -23.84
C PHE A 51 56.70 -18.75 -25.04
N GLY A 52 56.54 -20.08 -25.11
CA GLY A 52 57.13 -20.94 -26.13
C GLY A 52 56.10 -21.83 -26.84
N SER A 53 56.47 -22.39 -27.99
CA SER A 53 55.67 -23.42 -28.65
C SER A 53 55.95 -24.81 -28.06
N GLN A 54 54.99 -25.73 -28.18
CA GLN A 54 55.07 -27.09 -27.63
C GLN A 54 56.28 -27.91 -28.14
N GLU A 55 56.88 -27.51 -29.27
CA GLU A 55 58.00 -28.20 -29.93
C GLU A 55 59.35 -27.47 -29.79
N ALA A 56 59.42 -26.38 -29.04
CA ALA A 56 60.63 -25.58 -28.99
C ALA A 56 61.75 -26.29 -28.20
N THR A 57 62.84 -26.66 -28.88
CA THR A 57 64.09 -27.14 -28.28
C THR A 57 65.31 -26.61 -29.05
N PRO A 58 66.36 -26.10 -28.38
CA PRO A 58 66.47 -25.75 -26.96
C PRO A 58 65.89 -24.35 -26.67
N LEU A 59 65.31 -24.15 -25.49
CA LEU A 59 64.68 -22.89 -25.09
C LEU A 59 65.61 -22.02 -24.22
N PRO A 60 65.52 -20.68 -24.34
CA PRO A 60 66.42 -19.74 -23.67
C PRO A 60 66.17 -19.51 -22.16
N GLY A 61 65.31 -20.29 -21.50
CA GLY A 61 64.98 -20.14 -20.07
C GLY A 61 63.76 -20.97 -19.65
N PRO A 62 63.31 -20.87 -18.38
CA PRO A 62 62.02 -21.44 -17.97
C PRO A 62 60.94 -20.79 -18.82
N TYR A 63 59.89 -21.55 -19.15
CA TYR A 63 58.92 -21.11 -20.14
C TYR A 63 57.51 -21.59 -19.84
N LEU A 64 56.55 -20.85 -20.39
CA LEU A 64 55.13 -21.11 -20.34
C LEU A 64 54.63 -21.49 -21.73
N TYR A 65 53.63 -22.35 -21.81
CA TYR A 65 52.95 -22.58 -23.08
C TYR A 65 51.50 -23.01 -22.88
N TYR A 66 50.68 -22.70 -23.87
CA TYR A 66 49.26 -23.04 -23.88
C TYR A 66 49.02 -24.45 -24.39
N LEU A 67 48.18 -25.21 -23.69
CA LEU A 67 47.74 -26.53 -24.09
C LEU A 67 46.44 -26.47 -24.89
N TYR A 68 46.53 -26.87 -26.16
CA TYR A 68 45.40 -26.94 -27.10
C TYR A 68 45.28 -28.35 -27.70
N SER A 69 44.86 -29.36 -26.92
CA SER A 69 44.71 -30.71 -27.45
C SER A 69 43.60 -31.51 -26.78
N ASN A 70 43.30 -32.70 -27.31
CA ASN A 70 42.31 -33.65 -26.76
C ASN A 70 42.59 -34.07 -25.29
N GLY A 71 43.76 -33.73 -24.73
CA GLY A 71 44.16 -34.03 -23.35
C GLY A 71 43.86 -32.94 -22.31
N GLY A 72 43.26 -31.80 -22.69
CA GLY A 72 42.90 -30.71 -21.77
C GLY A 72 43.30 -29.32 -22.28
N ARG A 73 42.68 -28.27 -21.72
CA ARG A 73 43.00 -26.86 -21.91
C ARG A 73 43.71 -26.34 -20.65
N GLY A 74 44.68 -25.44 -20.79
CA GLY A 74 45.41 -24.91 -19.64
C GLY A 74 46.77 -24.30 -19.98
N LEU A 75 47.38 -23.68 -18.98
CA LEU A 75 48.73 -23.12 -19.04
C LEU A 75 49.72 -24.05 -18.35
N ALA A 76 50.74 -24.47 -19.08
CA ALA A 76 51.78 -25.36 -18.59
C ALA A 76 53.04 -24.61 -18.14
N PHE A 77 53.52 -24.94 -16.94
CA PHE A 77 54.74 -24.42 -16.33
C PHE A 77 55.89 -25.40 -16.55
N VAL A 78 56.98 -24.97 -17.18
CA VAL A 78 58.14 -25.82 -17.44
C VAL A 78 59.42 -25.19 -16.91
N GLU A 79 60.13 -25.95 -16.08
CA GLU A 79 61.40 -25.53 -15.52
C GLU A 79 62.52 -25.52 -16.56
N TYR A 80 63.58 -24.77 -16.27
CA TYR A 80 64.83 -24.83 -17.02
C TYR A 80 66.02 -24.72 -16.07
N ALA A 81 66.96 -25.66 -16.16
CA ALA A 81 68.16 -25.70 -15.32
C ALA A 81 67.87 -25.59 -13.80
N GLY A 82 66.78 -26.23 -13.34
CA GLY A 82 66.35 -26.21 -11.94
C GLY A 82 65.67 -24.91 -11.49
N GLN A 83 65.35 -24.01 -12.41
CA GLN A 83 64.57 -22.79 -12.13
C GLN A 83 63.11 -22.99 -12.56
N PRO A 84 62.12 -22.75 -11.68
CA PRO A 84 60.70 -22.88 -12.02
C PRO A 84 60.23 -21.79 -12.98
N ALA A 85 59.18 -22.07 -13.73
CA ALA A 85 58.46 -21.04 -14.47
C ALA A 85 57.56 -20.24 -13.53
N GLU A 86 57.28 -19.00 -13.91
CA GLU A 86 56.47 -18.06 -13.13
C GLU A 86 55.49 -17.32 -14.04
N ILE A 87 54.26 -17.12 -13.56
CA ILE A 87 53.30 -16.18 -14.12
C ILE A 87 52.67 -15.38 -12.99
N GLY A 88 52.66 -14.07 -13.14
CA GLY A 88 52.08 -13.11 -12.22
C GLY A 88 50.95 -12.35 -12.90
N TYR A 89 49.85 -12.22 -12.20
CA TYR A 89 48.74 -11.38 -12.60
C TYR A 89 48.58 -10.21 -11.63
N CYS A 90 48.27 -9.05 -12.20
CA CYS A 90 47.80 -7.88 -11.49
C CYS A 90 46.33 -7.69 -11.85
N PHE A 91 45.44 -7.72 -10.86
CA PHE A 91 44.03 -7.47 -11.09
C PHE A 91 43.74 -6.02 -10.70
N PRO A 92 43.65 -5.11 -11.68
CA PRO A 92 43.40 -3.73 -11.40
C PRO A 92 41.98 -3.55 -10.90
N THR A 93 41.84 -2.64 -9.96
CA THR A 93 40.61 -1.89 -9.76
C THR A 93 40.92 -0.49 -10.29
N GLY A 94 40.04 0.10 -11.07
CA GLY A 94 40.34 1.34 -11.82
C GLY A 94 40.83 2.48 -10.91
N ALA A 95 41.32 3.59 -11.47
CA ALA A 95 41.87 4.71 -10.68
C ALA A 95 40.97 5.19 -9.51
N ASN A 96 39.64 5.02 -9.63
CA ASN A 96 38.64 5.35 -8.60
C ASN A 96 38.59 4.38 -7.40
N GLN A 97 39.33 3.27 -7.42
CA GLN A 97 39.24 2.13 -6.50
C GLN A 97 40.54 1.86 -5.72
N SER A 98 41.64 2.50 -6.11
CA SER A 98 42.84 2.55 -5.28
C SER A 98 42.50 3.10 -3.89
N GLN A 99 43.11 2.56 -2.83
CA GLN A 99 42.94 2.91 -1.41
C GLN A 99 41.82 2.23 -0.60
N ARG A 100 41.31 1.05 -0.99
CA ARG A 100 40.43 0.25 -0.12
C ARG A 100 40.79 -1.22 -0.02
N VAL A 101 40.33 -1.82 1.08
CA VAL A 101 40.37 -3.26 1.25
C VAL A 101 39.49 -3.92 0.19
N VAL A 102 40.10 -4.65 -0.73
CA VAL A 102 39.41 -5.60 -1.60
C VAL A 102 39.60 -6.99 -1.03
N ASN A 103 38.54 -7.79 -1.03
CA ASN A 103 38.54 -9.19 -0.64
C ASN A 103 38.10 -10.03 -1.84
N GLY A 104 38.49 -11.29 -1.88
CA GLY A 104 38.09 -12.13 -2.98
C GLY A 104 38.62 -13.54 -2.93
N THR A 105 38.38 -14.24 -4.03
CA THR A 105 38.79 -15.62 -4.24
C THR A 105 39.40 -15.78 -5.62
N VAL A 106 40.42 -16.63 -5.71
CA VAL A 106 40.99 -17.14 -6.95
C VAL A 106 40.67 -18.62 -7.02
N GLU A 107 39.88 -19.02 -7.99
CA GLU A 107 39.59 -20.41 -8.32
C GLU A 107 40.50 -20.86 -9.45
N ILE A 108 41.14 -22.03 -9.27
CA ILE A 108 41.96 -22.68 -10.30
C ILE A 108 41.83 -24.19 -10.19
N ASP A 109 41.99 -24.88 -11.32
CA ASP A 109 42.13 -26.33 -11.37
C ASP A 109 43.60 -26.69 -11.66
N VAL A 110 44.21 -27.53 -10.82
CA VAL A 110 45.64 -27.88 -10.90
C VAL A 110 45.82 -29.34 -11.25
N SER A 111 46.68 -29.63 -12.24
CA SER A 111 47.07 -30.99 -12.58
C SER A 111 48.57 -31.12 -12.86
N PHE A 112 49.12 -32.30 -12.61
CA PHE A 112 50.54 -32.61 -12.80
C PHE A 112 50.67 -33.74 -13.83
N PRO A 113 50.52 -33.43 -15.13
CA PRO A 113 50.48 -34.45 -16.17
C PRO A 113 51.85 -35.12 -16.34
N SER A 114 51.83 -36.45 -16.43
CA SER A 114 52.99 -37.26 -16.82
C SER A 114 52.87 -37.62 -18.31
N THR A 115 53.43 -36.80 -19.20
CA THR A 115 53.48 -37.10 -20.65
C THR A 115 54.91 -37.09 -21.18
N ALA A 116 55.14 -37.78 -22.29
CA ALA A 116 56.44 -37.92 -22.92
C ALA A 116 57.09 -36.58 -23.36
N SER A 117 56.30 -35.50 -23.46
CA SER A 117 56.77 -34.15 -23.78
C SER A 117 57.19 -33.31 -22.55
N ILE A 118 57.01 -33.80 -21.32
CA ILE A 118 57.29 -33.06 -20.07
C ILE A 118 58.18 -33.86 -19.09
N SER A 119 58.89 -34.91 -19.56
CA SER A 119 59.83 -35.76 -18.80
C SER A 119 59.20 -36.74 -17.80
N GLN A 120 59.76 -37.96 -17.72
CA GLN A 120 59.17 -39.15 -17.08
C GLN A 120 59.55 -39.36 -15.60
N TRP A 121 60.31 -38.46 -14.97
CA TRP A 121 60.78 -38.66 -13.59
C TRP A 121 60.77 -37.36 -12.78
N GLU A 122 60.06 -37.43 -11.65
CA GLU A 122 59.74 -36.42 -10.61
C GLU A 122 58.36 -35.73 -10.73
N PRO A 123 57.53 -35.73 -9.65
CA PRO A 123 56.27 -34.99 -9.62
C PRO A 123 56.57 -33.49 -9.63
N GLY A 124 55.90 -32.76 -10.52
CA GLY A 124 55.97 -31.30 -10.56
C GLY A 124 55.48 -30.66 -9.25
N THR A 125 55.81 -29.39 -9.07
CA THR A 125 55.38 -28.59 -7.93
C THR A 125 54.73 -27.30 -8.40
N LEU A 126 53.72 -26.83 -7.67
CA LEU A 126 53.14 -25.52 -7.88
C LEU A 126 52.98 -24.84 -6.53
N SER A 127 53.33 -23.57 -6.50
CA SER A 127 53.09 -22.69 -5.36
C SER A 127 52.49 -21.38 -5.83
N TYR A 128 51.76 -20.72 -4.94
CA TYR A 128 51.28 -19.36 -5.17
C TYR A 128 51.73 -18.42 -4.06
N ARG A 129 51.82 -17.13 -4.40
CA ARG A 129 52.03 -16.02 -3.47
C ARG A 129 51.03 -14.92 -3.79
N VAL A 130 50.74 -14.09 -2.80
CA VAL A 130 49.90 -12.90 -2.96
C VAL A 130 50.63 -11.65 -2.50
N SER A 131 50.32 -10.50 -3.10
CA SER A 131 50.86 -9.20 -2.71
C SER A 131 49.81 -8.09 -2.89
N SER A 132 49.84 -7.09 -2.00
CA SER A 132 48.97 -5.92 -2.07
C SER A 132 49.55 -4.79 -2.92
N ASP A 133 50.87 -4.66 -2.95
CA ASP A 133 51.63 -3.57 -3.59
C ASP A 133 52.46 -4.04 -4.80
N GLY A 134 52.48 -5.35 -5.05
CA GLY A 134 53.28 -5.99 -6.09
C GLY A 134 54.77 -6.11 -5.74
N MET A 135 55.19 -5.60 -4.58
CA MET A 135 56.59 -5.54 -4.13
C MET A 135 56.86 -6.52 -2.99
N MET A 136 55.96 -6.60 -2.00
CA MET A 136 56.07 -7.51 -0.86
C MET A 136 55.12 -8.69 -1.03
N TRP A 137 55.69 -9.86 -1.35
CA TRP A 137 54.95 -11.10 -1.55
C TRP A 137 54.92 -11.96 -0.29
N SER A 138 53.80 -12.65 -0.08
CA SER A 138 53.67 -13.65 0.97
C SER A 138 54.67 -14.81 0.80
N ASP A 139 54.82 -15.60 1.86
CA ASP A 139 55.47 -16.90 1.75
C ASP A 139 54.73 -17.80 0.73
N PRO A 140 55.46 -18.61 -0.05
CA PRO A 140 54.87 -19.45 -1.08
C PRO A 140 54.11 -20.63 -0.46
N VAL A 141 52.89 -20.86 -0.93
CA VAL A 141 52.03 -21.95 -0.46
C VAL A 141 51.90 -23.00 -1.56
N SER A 142 52.27 -24.25 -1.26
CA SER A 142 52.22 -25.36 -2.23
C SER A 142 50.78 -25.83 -2.51
N LEU A 143 50.49 -26.13 -3.77
CA LEU A 143 49.20 -26.64 -4.24
C LEU A 143 49.31 -28.12 -4.65
N ARG A 144 48.20 -28.85 -4.49
CA ARG A 144 48.06 -30.27 -4.88
C ARG A 144 47.19 -30.39 -6.14
N SER A 145 47.07 -31.58 -6.71
CA SER A 145 46.16 -31.77 -7.84
C SER A 145 44.69 -31.62 -7.41
N GLY A 146 43.86 -31.00 -8.24
CA GLY A 146 42.45 -30.75 -7.99
C GLY A 146 42.08 -29.26 -8.07
N ARG A 147 40.81 -28.95 -7.80
CA ARG A 147 40.29 -27.58 -7.71
C ARG A 147 40.71 -26.92 -6.40
N HIS A 148 41.13 -25.66 -6.48
CA HIS A 148 41.46 -24.82 -5.33
C HIS A 148 40.66 -23.52 -5.35
N SER A 149 40.32 -23.04 -4.16
CA SER A 149 39.77 -21.70 -3.93
C SER A 149 40.72 -20.97 -2.97
N LEU A 150 41.49 -20.04 -3.50
CA LEU A 150 42.55 -19.33 -2.79
C LEU A 150 42.03 -17.95 -2.36
N PRO A 151 42.06 -17.61 -1.06
CA PRO A 151 41.62 -16.29 -0.62
C PRO A 151 42.64 -15.23 -1.05
N VAL A 152 42.15 -14.08 -1.49
CA VAL A 152 42.96 -12.89 -1.79
C VAL A 152 42.37 -11.68 -1.08
N SER A 153 43.24 -10.83 -0.55
CA SER A 153 42.85 -9.54 0.02
C SER A 153 43.95 -8.52 -0.19
N SER A 154 43.59 -7.26 -0.43
CA SER A 154 44.53 -6.15 -0.53
C SER A 154 43.95 -4.90 0.08
N THR A 155 44.71 -4.22 0.94
CA THR A 155 44.34 -2.92 1.53
C THR A 155 44.51 -1.75 0.56
N GLU A 156 45.18 -1.96 -0.58
CA GLU A 156 45.55 -0.90 -1.52
C GLU A 156 44.60 -0.82 -2.73
N GLY A 157 43.63 -1.72 -2.81
CA GLY A 157 42.67 -1.81 -3.90
C GLY A 157 43.16 -2.64 -5.08
N THR A 158 44.40 -3.11 -5.11
CA THR A 158 44.93 -3.98 -6.18
C THR A 158 45.44 -5.28 -5.60
N CYS A 159 45.08 -6.42 -6.20
CA CYS A 159 45.59 -7.73 -5.78
C CYS A 159 46.54 -8.28 -6.83
N TYR A 160 47.72 -8.70 -6.37
CA TYR A 160 48.68 -9.44 -7.18
C TYR A 160 48.69 -10.90 -6.74
N ILE A 161 48.69 -11.82 -7.70
CA ILE A 161 48.95 -13.24 -7.47
C ILE A 161 50.08 -13.68 -8.40
N SER A 162 51.02 -14.45 -7.86
CA SER A 162 52.06 -15.10 -8.65
C SER A 162 51.96 -16.60 -8.43
N PHE A 163 51.96 -17.34 -9.53
CA PHE A 163 52.10 -18.79 -9.56
C PHE A 163 53.51 -19.12 -10.02
N SER A 164 54.20 -19.97 -9.25
CA SER A 164 55.51 -20.48 -9.61
C SER A 164 55.52 -22.00 -9.47
N GLY A 165 55.98 -22.68 -10.52
CA GLY A 165 55.93 -24.12 -10.56
C GLY A 165 56.83 -24.77 -11.59
N THR A 166 56.91 -26.07 -11.47
CA THR A 166 57.62 -26.99 -12.36
C THR A 166 56.63 -28.05 -12.80
N ARG A 167 56.58 -28.33 -14.11
CA ARG A 167 55.82 -29.46 -14.69
C ARG A 167 54.38 -29.55 -14.18
N THR A 168 53.68 -28.42 -14.18
CA THR A 168 52.30 -28.29 -13.69
C THR A 168 51.44 -27.60 -14.73
N VAL A 169 50.15 -27.95 -14.77
CA VAL A 169 49.13 -27.28 -15.58
C VAL A 169 48.11 -26.62 -14.66
N ILE A 170 47.81 -25.36 -14.96
CA ILE A 170 46.67 -24.63 -14.38
C ILE A 170 45.58 -24.49 -15.46
N ASP A 171 44.33 -24.72 -15.06
CA ASP A 171 43.12 -24.51 -15.87
C ASP A 171 42.06 -23.70 -15.09
N ASN A 172 41.08 -23.11 -15.79
CA ASN A 172 39.92 -22.39 -15.26
C ASN A 172 40.25 -21.32 -14.22
N LEU A 173 41.20 -20.41 -14.52
CA LEU A 173 41.51 -19.30 -13.64
C LEU A 173 40.32 -18.36 -13.56
N ARG A 174 39.62 -18.33 -12.41
CA ARG A 174 38.54 -17.38 -12.14
C ARG A 174 38.85 -16.59 -10.89
N ILE A 175 38.64 -15.29 -10.96
CA ILE A 175 38.88 -14.40 -9.84
C ILE A 175 37.64 -13.59 -9.59
N SER A 176 37.26 -13.51 -8.32
CA SER A 176 36.14 -12.70 -7.86
C SER A 176 36.62 -11.81 -6.73
N LEU A 177 36.76 -10.51 -7.01
CA LEU A 177 37.08 -9.48 -6.02
C LEU A 177 35.82 -8.68 -5.68
N TYR A 178 35.75 -8.19 -4.44
CA TYR A 178 34.74 -7.27 -3.98
C TYR A 178 35.30 -6.33 -2.91
N SER A 179 34.70 -5.15 -2.75
CA SER A 179 34.98 -4.28 -1.62
C SER A 179 33.80 -4.37 -0.62
N PRO A 180 34.06 -4.37 0.69
CA PRO A 180 33.01 -4.29 1.69
C PRO A 180 32.60 -2.82 1.91
N GLU A 181 31.33 -2.61 2.27
CA GLU A 181 30.86 -1.33 2.79
C GLU A 181 31.72 -0.88 3.98
N ALA A 182 32.08 0.41 4.04
CA ALA A 182 32.81 0.95 5.18
C ALA A 182 31.93 1.85 6.04
N THR A 183 32.30 1.94 7.32
CA THR A 183 31.75 2.93 8.25
C THR A 183 32.73 4.09 8.41
N ILE A 184 32.30 5.29 8.04
CA ILE A 184 33.07 6.54 8.17
C ILE A 184 32.46 7.37 9.31
N ARG A 185 33.30 7.81 10.25
CA ARG A 185 32.85 8.49 11.48
C ARG A 185 33.04 10.00 11.38
N VAL A 186 32.04 10.76 11.80
CA VAL A 186 32.09 12.23 11.89
C VAL A 186 31.80 12.64 13.35
N PRO A 187 32.69 13.37 14.03
CA PRO A 187 33.88 14.05 13.49
C PRO A 187 35.17 13.19 13.49
N GLY A 188 35.09 11.90 13.85
CA GLY A 188 36.26 11.07 14.15
C GLY A 188 37.27 10.91 13.01
N ASP A 189 36.79 10.56 11.82
CA ASP A 189 37.61 10.37 10.61
C ASP A 189 37.64 11.66 9.77
N PHE A 190 36.53 12.40 9.74
CA PHE A 190 36.41 13.69 9.04
C PHE A 190 35.72 14.71 9.93
N ALA A 191 36.23 15.95 9.95
CA ALA A 191 35.66 17.02 10.77
C ALA A 191 34.24 17.44 10.35
N THR A 192 33.86 17.25 9.09
CA THR A 192 32.57 17.68 8.54
C THR A 192 31.86 16.55 7.81
N ILE A 193 30.53 16.63 7.76
CA ILE A 193 29.69 15.64 7.09
C ILE A 193 29.95 15.64 5.58
N GLN A 194 30.07 16.81 4.96
CA GLN A 194 30.35 16.88 3.52
C GLN A 194 31.70 16.26 3.16
N ALA A 195 32.75 16.44 3.97
CA ALA A 195 34.04 15.83 3.70
C ALA A 195 33.98 14.30 3.77
N ALA A 196 33.20 13.75 4.72
CA ALA A 196 32.94 12.31 4.79
C ALA A 196 32.16 11.82 3.55
N ILE A 197 31.13 12.57 3.11
CA ILE A 197 30.39 12.23 1.88
C ILE A 197 31.28 12.28 0.66
N ASP A 198 32.12 13.30 0.52
CA ASP A 198 33.02 13.45 -0.61
C ASP A 198 34.00 12.27 -0.69
N ALA A 199 34.46 11.75 0.46
CA ALA A 199 35.30 10.56 0.56
C ALA A 199 34.56 9.21 0.42
N ALA A 200 33.25 9.17 0.71
CA ALA A 200 32.46 7.94 0.67
C ALA A 200 32.23 7.41 -0.75
N ARG A 201 32.06 6.09 -0.88
CA ARG A 201 31.63 5.38 -2.09
C ARG A 201 30.22 4.82 -1.87
N GLY A 202 29.53 4.43 -2.95
CA GLY A 202 28.21 3.79 -2.84
C GLY A 202 28.24 2.59 -1.89
N GLY A 203 27.19 2.40 -1.09
CA GLY A 203 27.09 1.39 -0.03
C GLY A 203 27.62 1.83 1.33
N ASP A 204 28.46 2.87 1.41
CA ASP A 204 29.05 3.29 2.68
C ASP A 204 28.04 3.86 3.67
N VAL A 205 28.40 3.76 4.95
CA VAL A 205 27.66 4.35 6.07
C VAL A 205 28.50 5.45 6.72
N ILE A 206 27.97 6.66 6.74
CA ILE A 206 28.52 7.79 7.48
C ILE A 206 27.80 7.89 8.82
N GLU A 207 28.52 7.60 9.90
CA GLU A 207 28.04 7.68 11.28
C GLU A 207 28.42 9.02 11.90
N VAL A 208 27.40 9.82 12.19
CA VAL A 208 27.57 11.14 12.80
C VAL A 208 27.33 11.03 14.31
N ALA A 209 28.33 11.43 15.09
CA ALA A 209 28.28 11.46 16.53
C ALA A 209 27.23 12.48 17.05
N PRO A 210 26.80 12.39 18.32
CA PRO A 210 25.95 13.42 18.92
C PRO A 210 26.64 14.79 18.94
N GLY A 211 25.91 15.84 18.62
CA GLY A 211 26.44 17.20 18.58
C GLY A 211 25.62 18.14 17.70
N THR A 212 25.99 19.42 17.73
CA THR A 212 25.45 20.45 16.83
C THR A 212 26.47 20.75 15.74
N TYR A 213 26.08 20.49 14.50
CA TYR A 213 26.89 20.66 13.30
C TYR A 213 26.39 21.91 12.57
N SER A 214 27.28 22.90 12.42
CA SER A 214 26.99 24.17 11.76
C SER A 214 28.18 24.63 10.91
N GLY A 215 27.95 25.64 10.07
CA GLY A 215 28.97 26.20 9.18
C GLY A 215 29.26 25.33 7.95
N THR A 216 30.26 25.75 7.18
CA THR A 216 30.63 25.15 5.90
C THR A 216 30.93 23.66 6.04
N GLY A 217 30.35 22.83 5.16
CA GLY A 217 30.49 21.37 5.17
C GLY A 217 29.55 20.62 6.12
N ASN A 218 28.76 21.36 6.91
CA ASN A 218 27.76 20.82 7.84
C ASN A 218 26.35 21.41 7.59
N ARG A 219 26.18 22.15 6.50
CA ARG A 219 24.93 22.68 5.95
C ARG A 219 25.05 22.69 4.43
N ASP A 220 23.93 22.79 3.73
CA ASP A 220 23.84 22.60 2.28
C ASP A 220 24.48 21.28 1.84
N ILE A 221 24.27 20.23 2.64
CA ILE A 221 24.94 18.95 2.48
C ILE A 221 24.40 18.25 1.22
N ASP A 222 25.32 17.85 0.35
CA ASP A 222 25.06 17.28 -0.97
C ASP A 222 25.58 15.83 -1.03
N PHE A 223 24.68 14.90 -1.32
CA PHE A 223 24.99 13.47 -1.45
C PHE A 223 25.75 13.12 -2.73
N ARG A 224 25.85 14.04 -3.70
CA ARG A 224 26.58 13.87 -4.97
C ARG A 224 26.05 12.71 -5.82
N GLY A 225 24.77 12.35 -5.70
CA GLY A 225 24.19 11.20 -6.39
C GLY A 225 24.60 9.85 -5.79
N LYS A 226 25.28 9.82 -4.63
CA LYS A 226 25.79 8.58 -4.04
C LYS A 226 24.68 7.84 -3.28
N ALA A 227 24.57 6.54 -3.53
CA ALA A 227 23.76 5.60 -2.76
C ALA A 227 24.47 5.24 -1.45
N ILE A 228 24.43 6.14 -0.47
CA ILE A 228 25.09 6.00 0.85
C ILE A 228 24.08 6.23 1.98
N THR A 229 24.39 5.74 3.17
CA THR A 229 23.63 6.04 4.38
C THR A 229 24.36 7.09 5.22
N VAL A 230 23.74 8.24 5.44
CA VAL A 230 24.19 9.22 6.44
C VAL A 230 23.25 9.11 7.64
N ARG A 231 23.76 8.70 8.80
CA ARG A 231 22.95 8.48 9.99
C ARG A 231 23.56 9.05 11.27
N SER A 232 22.71 9.54 12.17
CA SER A 232 23.11 9.80 13.55
C SER A 232 23.30 8.49 14.32
N THR A 233 24.27 8.49 15.23
CA THR A 233 24.51 7.40 16.20
C THR A 233 23.64 7.49 17.46
N ASN A 234 22.90 8.60 17.67
CA ASN A 234 22.06 8.82 18.85
C ASN A 234 20.66 9.37 18.52
N GLY A 235 20.27 9.32 17.25
CA GLY A 235 18.99 9.78 16.75
C GLY A 235 18.80 11.30 16.78
N ALA A 236 17.62 11.73 16.31
CA ALA A 236 17.37 13.15 16.01
C ALA A 236 17.51 14.07 17.24
N ALA A 237 17.20 13.58 18.44
CA ALA A 237 17.34 14.36 19.67
C ALA A 237 18.80 14.71 20.02
N GLY A 238 19.77 13.90 19.58
CA GLY A 238 21.18 14.02 19.93
C GLY A 238 22.07 14.64 18.85
N THR A 239 21.64 14.65 17.59
CA THR A 239 22.45 15.15 16.47
C THR A 239 21.67 16.21 15.68
N ILE A 240 22.17 17.44 15.72
CA ILE A 240 21.50 18.63 15.19
C ILE A 240 22.31 19.19 14.03
N ILE A 241 21.67 19.39 12.89
CA ILE A 241 22.15 20.19 11.77
C ILE A 241 21.56 21.59 11.92
N ASP A 242 22.40 22.57 12.20
CA ASP A 242 22.02 23.96 12.38
C ASP A 242 22.47 24.81 11.19
N CYS A 243 21.50 25.18 10.35
CA CYS A 243 21.75 25.88 9.10
C CYS A 243 22.16 27.35 9.33
N GLY A 244 21.72 27.95 10.45
CA GLY A 244 22.07 29.31 10.85
C GLY A 244 21.67 30.42 9.87
N ALA A 245 20.64 30.22 9.04
CA ALA A 245 20.19 31.22 8.08
C ALA A 245 19.37 32.31 8.78
N THR A 246 19.78 33.58 8.65
CA THR A 246 19.17 34.71 9.38
C THR A 246 18.66 35.84 8.47
N SER A 247 19.03 35.86 7.19
CA SER A 247 18.61 36.91 6.24
C SER A 247 18.74 36.47 4.78
N GLY A 248 18.13 37.22 3.86
CA GLY A 248 18.13 36.92 2.42
C GLY A 248 19.50 36.84 1.73
N GLN A 249 20.55 37.41 2.33
CA GLN A 249 21.92 37.33 1.84
C GLN A 249 22.65 36.04 2.29
N ASN A 250 22.02 35.22 3.16
CA ASN A 250 22.61 34.06 3.83
C ASN A 250 21.61 32.88 3.81
N SER A 251 21.12 32.52 2.60
CA SER A 251 20.20 31.39 2.42
C SER A 251 20.95 30.07 2.56
N HIS A 252 20.52 29.24 3.50
CA HIS A 252 21.09 27.92 3.75
C HIS A 252 20.01 26.91 4.09
N ARG A 253 20.22 25.67 3.67
CA ARG A 253 19.39 24.51 4.03
C ARG A 253 20.24 23.44 4.70
N GLY A 254 19.59 22.37 5.19
CA GLY A 254 20.29 21.25 5.78
C GLY A 254 20.88 20.35 4.70
N PHE A 255 20.01 19.83 3.84
CA PHE A 255 20.37 18.86 2.79
C PHE A 255 19.79 19.24 1.44
N TYR A 256 20.54 18.95 0.38
CA TYR A 256 20.14 19.16 -0.99
C TYR A 256 20.41 17.90 -1.84
N PHE A 257 19.34 17.28 -2.31
CA PHE A 257 19.38 16.12 -3.21
C PHE A 257 19.02 16.60 -4.62
N HIS A 258 19.96 16.54 -5.56
CA HIS A 258 19.81 17.15 -6.88
C HIS A 258 20.56 16.44 -8.01
N SER A 259 21.29 15.37 -7.67
CA SER A 259 22.14 14.63 -8.60
C SER A 259 21.54 13.27 -8.97
N GLY A 260 20.24 13.09 -8.80
CA GLY A 260 19.52 11.87 -9.14
C GLY A 260 19.60 10.79 -8.06
N GLU A 261 19.74 11.18 -6.80
CA GLU A 261 19.76 10.26 -5.66
C GLU A 261 18.51 9.37 -5.65
N GLY A 262 18.70 8.06 -5.42
CA GLY A 262 17.63 7.07 -5.31
C GLY A 262 17.32 6.70 -3.86
N ALA A 263 16.47 5.69 -3.66
CA ALA A 263 16.04 5.27 -2.32
C ALA A 263 17.18 4.79 -1.42
N ASP A 264 18.30 4.33 -2.00
CA ASP A 264 19.51 3.91 -1.29
C ASP A 264 20.39 5.09 -0.82
N SER A 265 20.05 6.32 -1.18
CA SER A 265 20.58 7.54 -0.56
C SER A 265 19.75 7.83 0.69
N VAL A 266 20.23 7.35 1.85
CA VAL A 266 19.48 7.36 3.11
C VAL A 266 20.00 8.46 4.03
N LEU A 267 19.10 9.35 4.46
CA LEU A 267 19.31 10.31 5.54
C LEU A 267 18.50 9.89 6.75
N SER A 268 19.16 9.61 7.89
CA SER A 268 18.43 9.13 9.08
C SER A 268 18.87 9.72 10.41
N GLY A 269 17.89 10.09 11.23
CA GLY A 269 18.12 10.36 12.66
C GLY A 269 18.69 11.74 12.98
N PHE A 270 18.39 12.78 12.19
CA PHE A 270 18.88 14.14 12.45
C PHE A 270 17.74 15.08 12.85
N THR A 271 18.03 16.01 13.77
CA THR A 271 17.27 17.26 13.81
C THR A 271 17.88 18.23 12.81
N ILE A 272 17.08 18.84 11.93
CA ILE A 272 17.49 19.86 10.97
C ILE A 272 16.70 21.12 11.27
N ARG A 273 17.41 22.23 11.52
CA ARG A 273 16.75 23.49 11.92
C ARG A 273 17.37 24.75 11.35
N GLY A 274 16.58 25.82 11.38
CA GLY A 274 17.04 27.17 11.02
C GLY A 274 17.39 27.31 9.54
N GLY A 275 16.93 26.38 8.70
CA GLY A 275 17.12 26.42 7.26
C GLY A 275 16.18 27.43 6.64
N ARG A 276 16.70 28.45 5.94
CA ARG A 276 15.90 29.51 5.32
C ARG A 276 16.40 29.76 3.91
N VAL A 277 15.51 29.66 2.93
CA VAL A 277 15.84 29.90 1.52
C VAL A 277 14.97 31.04 0.99
N PHE A 278 15.61 32.15 0.65
CA PHE A 278 14.95 33.34 0.12
C PHE A 278 15.02 33.35 -1.40
N GLY A 279 13.93 33.73 -2.05
CA GLY A 279 13.83 33.77 -3.50
C GLY A 279 12.43 34.11 -4.00
N THR A 280 12.34 34.58 -5.24
CA THR A 280 11.06 35.00 -5.88
C THR A 280 10.67 34.15 -7.08
N GLN A 281 11.52 33.20 -7.47
CA GLN A 281 11.33 32.37 -8.65
C GLN A 281 10.86 30.99 -8.24
N VAL A 282 9.56 30.72 -8.38
CA VAL A 282 9.05 29.36 -8.43
C VAL A 282 8.23 29.21 -9.71
N PRO A 283 8.76 28.51 -10.73
CA PRO A 283 8.00 28.14 -11.91
C PRO A 283 6.78 27.30 -11.53
N SER A 284 5.61 27.58 -12.13
CA SER A 284 4.36 26.86 -11.85
C SER A 284 4.23 25.53 -12.59
N SER A 285 5.18 25.15 -13.47
CA SER A 285 5.14 23.89 -14.21
C SER A 285 6.49 23.20 -14.36
N ALA A 286 6.45 21.86 -14.44
CA ALA A 286 7.61 21.00 -14.64
C ALA A 286 8.33 21.25 -15.99
N SER A 287 7.60 21.69 -17.03
CA SER A 287 8.13 21.83 -18.40
C SER A 287 9.13 22.98 -18.58
N GLY A 288 9.27 23.87 -17.60
CA GLY A 288 10.21 25.00 -17.61
C GLY A 288 11.13 25.04 -16.39
N TRP A 289 11.21 23.95 -15.62
CA TRP A 289 12.00 23.93 -14.39
C TRP A 289 13.50 23.91 -14.69
N THR A 290 14.23 24.90 -14.18
CA THR A 290 15.69 24.91 -14.20
C THR A 290 16.21 24.31 -12.90
N ARG A 291 17.33 23.58 -12.93
CA ARG A 291 17.94 23.10 -11.68
C ARG A 291 18.65 24.26 -10.99
N SER A 292 18.29 24.56 -9.75
CA SER A 292 18.99 25.59 -8.97
C SER A 292 18.79 25.44 -7.47
N ALA A 293 19.91 25.46 -6.74
CA ALA A 293 19.91 25.54 -5.27
C ALA A 293 19.30 26.86 -4.74
N SER A 294 19.16 27.89 -5.58
CA SER A 294 18.55 29.17 -5.19
C SER A 294 17.02 29.15 -5.21
N HIS A 295 16.39 28.09 -5.72
CA HIS A 295 14.94 27.99 -5.68
C HIS A 295 14.46 27.98 -4.22
N PRO A 296 13.48 28.82 -3.85
CA PRO A 296 12.96 28.94 -2.48
C PRO A 296 12.04 27.76 -2.16
N VAL A 297 12.59 26.56 -2.24
CA VAL A 297 11.94 25.27 -2.03
C VAL A 297 12.74 24.50 -0.99
N GLY A 298 12.06 23.89 -0.01
CA GLY A 298 12.69 23.00 0.96
C GLY A 298 13.69 23.71 1.87
N GLY A 299 13.19 24.46 2.85
CA GLY A 299 14.05 25.23 3.77
C GLY A 299 14.99 24.34 4.58
N GLY A 300 14.50 23.19 5.04
CA GLY A 300 15.31 22.17 5.71
C GLY A 300 15.95 21.19 4.71
N ILE A 301 15.11 20.58 3.87
CA ILE A 301 15.53 19.58 2.88
C ILE A 301 14.90 19.89 1.53
N TYR A 302 15.70 19.88 0.46
CA TYR A 302 15.19 20.01 -0.90
C TYR A 302 15.57 18.80 -1.76
N CYS A 303 14.55 18.15 -2.34
CA CYS A 303 14.68 17.02 -3.27
C CYS A 303 14.30 17.45 -4.69
N GLU A 304 15.30 17.82 -5.50
CA GLU A 304 15.15 18.24 -6.89
C GLU A 304 15.41 17.05 -7.83
N PHE A 305 14.36 16.52 -8.46
CA PHE A 305 14.37 15.33 -9.33
C PHE A 305 15.09 14.12 -8.71
N SER A 306 14.99 13.98 -7.40
CA SER A 306 15.71 12.99 -6.60
C SER A 306 14.75 12.33 -5.62
N SER A 307 14.98 11.06 -5.33
CA SER A 307 14.07 10.18 -4.60
C SER A 307 14.76 9.52 -3.38
N PRO A 308 15.38 10.29 -2.48
CA PRO A 308 16.07 9.76 -1.31
C PRO A 308 15.11 9.15 -0.27
N THR A 309 15.67 8.35 0.63
CA THR A 309 14.97 7.93 1.86
C THR A 309 15.33 8.87 3.01
N ILE A 310 14.34 9.54 3.57
CA ILE A 310 14.46 10.44 4.74
C ILE A 310 13.71 9.79 5.90
N ALA A 311 14.43 9.37 6.94
CA ALA A 311 13.87 8.55 8.01
C ALA A 311 14.22 9.07 9.41
N ASN A 312 13.28 8.98 10.37
CA ASN A 312 13.55 9.25 11.79
C ASN A 312 14.12 10.67 12.05
N CYS A 313 13.80 11.64 11.21
CA CYS A 313 14.33 13.00 11.29
C CYS A 313 13.31 13.96 11.93
N ILE A 314 13.80 15.01 12.57
CA ILE A 314 13.00 16.15 13.03
C ILE A 314 13.40 17.36 12.18
N ILE A 315 12.48 17.89 11.37
CA ILE A 315 12.70 19.10 10.59
C ILE A 315 11.91 20.22 11.26
N THR A 316 12.59 21.26 11.76
CA THR A 316 11.93 22.27 12.60
C THR A 316 12.47 23.68 12.43
N ASP A 317 11.63 24.70 12.56
CA ASP A 317 12.02 26.12 12.39
C ASP A 317 12.77 26.35 11.06
N CYS A 318 12.22 25.78 9.97
CA CYS A 318 12.71 25.97 8.62
C CYS A 318 11.73 26.81 7.80
N GLY A 319 12.21 27.50 6.77
CA GLY A 319 11.37 28.37 5.94
C GLY A 319 11.79 28.51 4.49
N ALA A 320 10.80 28.58 3.61
CA ALA A 320 10.95 28.74 2.16
C ALA A 320 9.65 29.32 1.56
N GLU A 321 9.57 29.50 0.25
CA GLU A 321 8.29 29.83 -0.41
C GLU A 321 7.43 28.58 -0.62
N ILE A 322 8.06 27.41 -0.83
CA ILE A 322 7.39 26.12 -0.97
C ILE A 322 8.07 25.07 -0.10
N GLY A 323 7.30 24.33 0.69
CA GLY A 323 7.85 23.28 1.54
C GLY A 323 8.81 23.86 2.57
N GLY A 324 8.30 24.62 3.54
CA GLY A 324 9.14 25.32 4.53
C GLY A 324 10.11 24.37 5.23
N GLY A 325 9.64 23.17 5.59
CA GLY A 325 10.48 22.07 6.06
C GLY A 325 11.11 21.28 4.92
N ILE A 326 10.29 20.57 4.15
CA ILE A 326 10.72 19.68 3.07
C ILE A 326 10.05 20.09 1.77
N GLY A 327 10.84 20.26 0.71
CA GLY A 327 10.34 20.53 -0.63
C GLY A 327 10.79 19.46 -1.63
N SER A 328 9.91 19.09 -2.57
CA SER A 328 10.27 18.21 -3.68
C SER A 328 9.70 18.67 -5.01
N VAL A 329 10.49 18.48 -6.05
CA VAL A 329 10.16 18.79 -7.44
C VAL A 329 10.49 17.59 -8.31
N GLY A 330 9.50 16.96 -8.93
CA GLY A 330 9.67 15.83 -9.86
C GLY A 330 10.40 14.61 -9.30
N GLY A 331 10.62 14.54 -7.98
CA GLY A 331 11.26 13.43 -7.29
C GLY A 331 10.22 12.59 -6.53
N ALA A 332 10.61 11.39 -6.09
CA ALA A 332 9.76 10.49 -5.31
C ALA A 332 10.39 10.18 -3.93
N PRO A 333 10.64 11.18 -3.06
CA PRO A 333 11.25 10.94 -1.76
C PRO A 333 10.35 10.08 -0.88
N THR A 334 10.97 9.17 -0.12
CA THR A 334 10.29 8.44 0.96
C THR A 334 10.58 9.13 2.28
N ILE A 335 9.54 9.60 2.96
CA ILE A 335 9.59 10.32 4.23
C ILE A 335 8.93 9.44 5.28
N SER A 336 9.70 8.90 6.22
CA SER A 336 9.20 7.89 7.17
C SER A 336 9.60 8.17 8.61
N ASN A 337 8.63 8.04 9.54
CA ASN A 337 8.88 8.28 10.97
C ASN A 337 9.50 9.65 11.26
N CYS A 338 9.16 10.65 10.46
CA CYS A 338 9.70 12.00 10.58
C CYS A 338 8.71 12.92 11.30
N THR A 339 9.23 13.95 11.95
CA THR A 339 8.44 15.07 12.48
C THR A 339 8.82 16.34 11.73
N VAL A 340 7.89 16.93 11.00
CA VAL A 340 8.04 18.23 10.34
C VAL A 340 7.20 19.24 11.10
N ARG A 341 7.84 20.17 11.81
CA ARG A 341 7.12 21.07 12.70
C ARG A 341 7.62 22.48 12.75
N ASP A 342 6.75 23.41 13.08
CA ASP A 342 7.09 24.83 13.26
C ASP A 342 7.81 25.42 12.03
N CYS A 343 7.56 24.87 10.84
CA CYS A 343 8.11 25.36 9.58
C CYS A 343 7.15 26.35 8.92
N VAL A 344 7.70 27.28 8.14
CA VAL A 344 6.95 28.38 7.54
C VAL A 344 7.12 28.41 6.03
N ALA A 345 6.01 28.52 5.30
CA ALA A 345 6.01 28.84 3.88
C ALA A 345 5.52 30.28 3.64
N GLY A 346 6.20 31.02 2.77
CA GLY A 346 5.84 32.39 2.38
C GLY A 346 6.52 33.47 3.24
N GLY A 347 6.73 34.66 2.64
CA GLY A 347 7.46 35.76 3.26
C GLY A 347 8.99 35.72 3.06
N PHE A 348 9.45 34.82 2.19
CA PHE A 348 10.85 34.63 1.80
C PHE A 348 11.14 35.17 0.38
N GLY A 349 10.13 35.70 -0.31
CA GLY A 349 10.21 36.38 -1.62
C GLY A 349 9.49 37.74 -1.67
N SER A 350 9.16 38.22 -2.87
CA SER A 350 8.31 39.39 -3.09
C SER A 350 6.85 39.02 -2.79
N ALA A 351 6.14 39.85 -2.02
CA ALA A 351 4.83 39.63 -1.38
C ALA A 351 3.65 39.09 -2.22
N ALA A 352 3.83 38.72 -3.49
CA ALA A 352 2.80 38.19 -4.38
C ALA A 352 2.75 36.66 -4.47
N THR A 353 3.73 35.93 -3.92
CA THR A 353 3.67 34.47 -3.82
C THR A 353 3.18 34.08 -2.43
N GLY A 354 1.91 33.69 -2.32
CA GLY A 354 1.47 33.00 -1.12
C GLY A 354 2.30 31.73 -0.93
N GLY A 355 2.77 31.50 0.30
CA GLY A 355 3.46 30.28 0.69
C GLY A 355 2.69 29.02 0.32
N ARG A 356 3.39 27.92 0.08
CA ARG A 356 2.77 26.63 -0.26
C ARG A 356 3.42 25.50 0.52
N GLY A 357 2.66 24.80 1.36
CA GLY A 357 3.22 23.69 2.14
C GLY A 357 4.15 24.19 3.23
N GLY A 358 3.60 24.75 4.32
CA GLY A 358 4.41 25.21 5.46
C GLY A 358 5.36 24.12 5.98
N GLY A 359 4.85 22.90 6.09
CA GLY A 359 5.66 21.72 6.39
C GLY A 359 6.29 21.13 5.15
N ILE A 360 5.47 20.57 4.26
CA ILE A 360 5.90 19.81 3.08
C ILE A 360 5.26 20.38 1.81
N GLY A 361 6.06 20.65 0.79
CA GLY A 361 5.61 21.12 -0.53
C GLY A 361 6.07 20.21 -1.66
N LEU A 362 5.13 19.70 -2.44
CA LEU A 362 5.33 18.74 -3.52
C LEU A 362 4.78 19.32 -4.82
N ILE A 363 5.65 19.49 -5.82
CA ILE A 363 5.27 20.07 -7.11
C ILE A 363 5.91 19.32 -8.28
N GLY A 364 5.44 19.61 -9.49
CA GLY A 364 6.09 19.18 -10.73
C GLY A 364 6.17 17.67 -10.89
N GLN A 365 5.06 16.95 -10.67
CA GLN A 365 4.98 15.49 -10.79
C GLN A 365 5.82 14.74 -9.75
N SER A 366 5.87 15.27 -8.52
CA SER A 366 6.51 14.56 -7.41
C SER A 366 5.73 13.31 -7.02
N GLY A 367 6.45 12.23 -6.68
CA GLY A 367 5.95 10.88 -6.37
C GLY A 367 6.10 10.50 -4.89
N ALA A 368 5.91 11.43 -3.95
CA ALA A 368 6.36 11.23 -2.57
C ALA A 368 5.54 10.18 -1.79
N THR A 369 6.22 9.43 -0.92
CA THR A 369 5.59 8.52 0.05
C THR A 369 5.87 9.01 1.47
N ILE A 370 4.83 9.36 2.23
CA ILE A 370 4.91 9.88 3.59
C ILE A 370 4.25 8.89 4.55
N VAL A 371 5.00 8.29 5.46
CA VAL A 371 4.49 7.23 6.32
C VAL A 371 4.86 7.43 7.79
N ASN A 372 3.92 7.11 8.69
CA ASN A 372 4.11 7.11 10.15
C ASN A 372 4.76 8.40 10.68
N SER A 373 4.45 9.53 10.05
CA SER A 373 5.10 10.81 10.32
C SER A 373 4.15 11.78 11.04
N THR A 374 4.70 12.87 11.53
CA THR A 374 3.94 13.97 12.13
C THR A 374 4.25 15.26 11.38
N ILE A 375 3.22 15.95 10.89
CA ILE A 375 3.29 17.26 10.27
C ILE A 375 2.51 18.20 11.18
N GLU A 376 3.19 18.99 12.01
CA GLU A 376 2.55 19.74 13.08
C GLU A 376 2.95 21.21 13.22
N GLY A 377 2.00 22.08 13.55
CA GLY A 377 2.31 23.48 13.86
C GLY A 377 2.95 24.27 12.72
N ASN A 378 2.87 23.77 11.48
CA ASN A 378 3.44 24.46 10.33
C ASN A 378 2.50 25.53 9.80
N PHE A 379 3.07 26.59 9.22
CA PHE A 379 2.31 27.78 8.87
C PHE A 379 2.59 28.24 7.44
N ALA A 380 1.55 28.61 6.70
CA ALA A 380 1.68 29.24 5.40
C ALA A 380 1.14 30.69 5.45
N TYR A 381 1.99 31.64 5.08
CA TYR A 381 1.82 33.08 5.34
C TYR A 381 1.18 33.83 4.16
N ASN A 382 -0.02 34.40 4.35
CA ASN A 382 -0.80 35.25 3.42
C ASN A 382 -1.09 34.65 2.03
N ASP A 383 -2.33 34.72 1.55
CA ASP A 383 -2.82 34.14 0.26
C ASP A 383 -2.18 32.80 -0.19
N SER A 384 -1.87 31.93 0.79
CA SER A 384 -1.18 30.64 0.72
C SER A 384 -2.08 29.38 0.63
N PHE A 385 -1.46 28.23 0.37
CA PHE A 385 -2.16 26.93 0.25
C PHE A 385 -1.42 25.83 1.02
N GLY A 386 -2.13 24.94 1.72
CA GLY A 386 -1.51 23.78 2.37
C GLY A 386 -0.62 24.18 3.55
N GLY A 387 -1.19 24.47 4.72
CA GLY A 387 -0.40 24.82 5.92
C GLY A 387 0.57 23.70 6.32
N GLY A 388 0.09 22.46 6.35
CA GLY A 388 0.92 21.28 6.61
C GLY A 388 1.54 20.71 5.33
N LEU A 389 0.69 20.29 4.38
CA LEU A 389 1.07 19.62 3.14
C LEU A 389 0.47 20.33 1.92
N TYR A 390 1.28 20.56 0.90
CA TYR A 390 0.85 21.06 -0.39
C TYR A 390 1.24 20.10 -1.51
N CYS A 391 0.26 19.65 -2.29
CA CYS A 391 0.43 18.75 -3.42
C CYS A 391 -0.10 19.42 -4.68
N TRP A 392 0.79 19.72 -5.62
CA TRP A 392 0.44 20.28 -6.93
C TRP A 392 0.92 19.39 -8.06
N GLU A 393 -0.01 18.91 -8.90
CA GLU A 393 0.31 18.07 -10.07
C GLU A 393 1.21 16.89 -9.68
N SER A 394 0.93 16.22 -8.56
CA SER A 394 1.81 15.24 -7.94
C SER A 394 1.05 13.98 -7.52
N VAL A 395 1.75 12.85 -7.48
CA VAL A 395 1.22 11.54 -7.07
C VAL A 395 1.77 11.22 -5.67
N VAL A 396 0.91 11.15 -4.66
CA VAL A 396 1.36 11.14 -3.26
C VAL A 396 0.61 10.08 -2.46
N THR A 397 1.35 9.27 -1.72
CA THR A 397 0.78 8.36 -0.71
C THR A 397 1.15 8.84 0.68
N VAL A 398 0.14 9.06 1.52
CA VAL A 398 0.30 9.46 2.92
C VAL A 398 -0.40 8.41 3.80
N ALA A 399 0.35 7.75 4.68
CA ALA A 399 -0.17 6.68 5.52
C ALA A 399 0.20 6.83 6.99
N GLY A 400 -0.73 6.55 7.91
CA GLY A 400 -0.42 6.50 9.36
C GLY A 400 0.12 7.83 9.92
N THR A 401 -0.16 8.95 9.25
CA THR A 401 0.49 10.24 9.50
C THR A 401 -0.47 11.17 10.22
N ARG A 402 0.04 11.90 11.22
CA ARG A 402 -0.71 12.95 11.93
C ARG A 402 -0.41 14.30 11.30
N ILE A 403 -1.44 15.00 10.85
CA ILE A 403 -1.37 16.34 10.27
C ILE A 403 -2.15 17.26 11.19
N THR A 404 -1.46 17.91 12.13
CA THR A 404 -2.12 18.57 13.28
C THR A 404 -1.68 20.00 13.54
N GLY A 405 -2.60 20.89 13.90
CA GLY A 405 -2.25 22.26 14.30
C GLY A 405 -1.62 23.11 13.21
N ASN A 406 -1.73 22.72 11.94
CA ASN A 406 -1.16 23.48 10.83
C ASN A 406 -2.11 24.61 10.42
N GLY A 407 -1.54 25.74 10.00
CA GLY A 407 -2.30 26.96 9.77
C GLY A 407 -2.07 27.58 8.39
N ALA A 408 -3.15 28.07 7.82
CA ALA A 408 -3.17 28.89 6.62
C ALA A 408 -4.12 30.09 6.83
N GLN A 409 -3.59 31.30 7.10
CA GLN A 409 -4.36 32.56 7.28
C GLN A 409 -4.42 33.46 6.02
N GLY A 410 -5.59 34.02 5.68
CA GLY A 410 -5.86 34.78 4.43
C GLY A 410 -7.01 34.18 3.61
N SER A 411 -7.11 34.38 2.29
CA SER A 411 -8.06 33.67 1.39
C SER A 411 -7.79 32.15 1.22
N LEU A 412 -7.34 31.47 2.27
CA LEU A 412 -6.52 30.25 2.17
C LEU A 412 -7.32 28.98 2.30
N THR A 413 -6.86 27.97 1.59
CA THR A 413 -7.49 26.66 1.57
C THR A 413 -6.50 25.56 1.95
N GLY A 414 -6.97 24.56 2.72
CA GLY A 414 -6.15 23.41 3.10
C GLY A 414 -5.20 23.69 4.28
N GLY A 415 -5.72 23.83 5.49
CA GLY A 415 -4.88 24.06 6.68
C GLY A 415 -3.94 22.89 6.95
N GLY A 416 -4.49 21.67 6.97
CA GLY A 416 -3.74 20.44 7.06
C GLY A 416 -3.11 20.07 5.72
N ALA A 417 -3.94 19.84 4.69
CA ALA A 417 -3.46 19.53 3.35
C ALA A 417 -4.23 20.26 2.24
N TYR A 418 -3.51 20.57 1.16
CA TYR A 418 -4.05 21.08 -0.09
C TYR A 418 -3.62 20.17 -1.25
N CYS A 419 -4.57 19.77 -2.10
CA CYS A 419 -4.34 18.94 -3.28
C CYS A 419 -4.94 19.59 -4.52
N GLY A 420 -4.15 19.79 -5.57
CA GLY A 420 -4.63 20.38 -6.81
C GLY A 420 -3.73 20.18 -8.02
N GLY A 421 -4.20 20.67 -9.17
CA GLY A 421 -3.48 20.61 -10.43
C GLY A 421 -3.77 19.36 -11.27
N SER A 422 -3.52 19.49 -12.58
CA SER A 422 -3.86 18.46 -13.57
C SER A 422 -3.14 17.13 -13.28
N GLY A 423 -3.92 16.06 -13.13
CA GLY A 423 -3.38 14.71 -12.94
C GLY A 423 -2.72 14.44 -11.58
N ALA A 424 -2.99 15.27 -10.57
CA ALA A 424 -2.63 14.94 -9.19
C ALA A 424 -3.46 13.74 -8.70
N ASP A 425 -2.82 12.82 -7.98
CA ASP A 425 -3.42 11.61 -7.42
C ASP A 425 -2.90 11.41 -5.99
N VAL A 426 -3.75 11.65 -4.99
CA VAL A 426 -3.34 11.70 -3.59
C VAL A 426 -4.15 10.71 -2.76
N LEU A 427 -3.46 9.77 -2.12
CA LEU A 427 -4.03 8.80 -1.20
C LEU A 427 -3.65 9.15 0.24
N PHE A 428 -4.65 9.41 1.08
CA PHE A 428 -4.53 9.44 2.54
C PHE A 428 -5.13 8.16 3.13
N ARG A 429 -4.34 7.41 3.90
CA ARG A 429 -4.82 6.25 4.67
C ARG A 429 -4.41 6.27 6.13
N HIS A 430 -5.29 5.90 7.06
CA HIS A 430 -4.96 5.85 8.49
C HIS A 430 -4.38 7.17 9.02
N CYS A 431 -4.78 8.30 8.42
CA CYS A 431 -4.28 9.63 8.77
C CYS A 431 -5.22 10.33 9.73
N VAL A 432 -4.64 11.16 10.60
CA VAL A 432 -5.37 12.05 11.50
C VAL A 432 -5.14 13.49 11.07
N PHE A 433 -6.20 14.20 10.73
CA PHE A 433 -6.19 15.65 10.48
C PHE A 433 -6.89 16.35 11.63
N SER A 434 -6.15 17.08 12.46
CA SER A 434 -6.71 17.70 13.66
C SER A 434 -6.23 19.10 13.96
N SER A 435 -7.09 19.93 14.53
CA SER A 435 -6.71 21.28 15.00
C SER A 435 -6.07 22.17 13.91
N ASN A 436 -6.22 21.84 12.63
CA ASN A 436 -5.70 22.66 11.55
C ASN A 436 -6.61 23.86 11.32
N THR A 437 -6.06 24.94 10.78
CA THR A 437 -6.78 26.21 10.58
C THR A 437 -6.68 26.73 9.15
N ALA A 438 -7.81 27.06 8.51
CA ALA A 438 -7.86 27.69 7.18
C ALA A 438 -9.21 28.40 6.93
N THR A 439 -9.43 29.06 5.80
CA THR A 439 -10.76 29.62 5.47
C THR A 439 -11.69 28.65 4.75
N ALA A 440 -11.16 27.56 4.21
CA ALA A 440 -11.91 26.44 3.64
C ALA A 440 -11.06 25.17 3.64
N GLY A 441 -11.69 24.01 3.86
CA GLY A 441 -11.01 22.73 3.96
C GLY A 441 -9.88 22.76 4.99
N ALA A 442 -10.17 23.21 6.22
CA ALA A 442 -9.13 23.38 7.24
C ALA A 442 -8.39 22.07 7.53
N GLY A 443 -9.07 20.91 7.53
CA GLY A 443 -8.42 19.61 7.48
C GLY A 443 -7.78 19.33 6.11
N LEU A 444 -8.62 19.24 5.07
CA LEU A 444 -8.20 18.92 3.71
C LEU A 444 -8.98 19.77 2.69
N PHE A 445 -8.26 20.31 1.71
CA PHE A 445 -8.84 20.97 0.55
C PHE A 445 -8.37 20.32 -0.76
N ALA A 446 -9.31 20.04 -1.66
CA ALA A 446 -9.03 19.51 -2.99
C ALA A 446 -9.68 20.38 -4.07
N GLU A 447 -8.97 20.67 -5.16
CA GLU A 447 -9.57 21.37 -6.30
C GLU A 447 -9.03 20.90 -7.66
N TRP A 448 -9.85 21.10 -8.69
CA TRP A 448 -9.50 20.78 -10.08
C TRP A 448 -8.53 21.78 -10.72
N LYS A 449 -8.40 23.00 -10.18
CA LYS A 449 -7.80 24.16 -10.88
C LYS A 449 -6.54 23.79 -11.67
N SER A 450 -6.67 23.78 -12.99
CA SER A 450 -5.56 23.60 -13.92
C SER A 450 -4.96 24.97 -14.24
N SER A 451 -3.65 25.13 -14.02
CA SER A 451 -2.89 26.32 -14.45
C SER A 451 -2.88 26.53 -15.98
N PHE A 452 -3.44 25.59 -16.77
CA PHE A 452 -3.24 25.46 -18.21
C PHE A 452 -4.52 25.33 -19.05
N GLY A 453 -5.67 25.84 -18.60
CA GLY A 453 -6.95 25.73 -19.33
C GLY A 453 -7.65 24.37 -19.11
N PRO A 454 -8.71 24.02 -19.85
CA PRO A 454 -9.51 22.83 -19.58
C PRO A 454 -8.67 21.55 -19.72
N SER A 455 -8.29 20.95 -18.59
CA SER A 455 -7.63 19.63 -18.56
C SER A 455 -8.65 18.51 -18.52
N PHE A 456 -8.39 17.43 -19.27
CA PHE A 456 -9.16 16.17 -19.19
C PHE A 456 -8.83 15.35 -17.92
N TYR A 457 -7.76 15.68 -17.20
CA TYR A 457 -7.31 14.95 -16.01
C TYR A 457 -7.58 15.77 -14.74
N ARG A 458 -8.57 15.33 -13.96
CA ARG A 458 -8.92 15.96 -12.68
C ARG A 458 -7.96 15.52 -11.57
N THR A 459 -7.83 16.35 -10.55
CA THR A 459 -7.24 15.98 -9.26
C THR A 459 -8.05 14.83 -8.67
N SER A 460 -7.42 13.71 -8.36
CA SER A 460 -8.00 12.60 -7.60
C SER A 460 -7.48 12.61 -6.17
N VAL A 461 -8.38 12.49 -5.20
CA VAL A 461 -8.03 12.42 -3.77
C VAL A 461 -8.84 11.32 -3.10
N THR A 462 -8.15 10.32 -2.55
CA THR A 462 -8.77 9.26 -1.75
C THR A 462 -8.44 9.48 -0.28
N VAL A 463 -9.49 9.51 0.56
CA VAL A 463 -9.43 9.60 2.02
C VAL A 463 -10.03 8.32 2.57
N ALA A 464 -9.18 7.33 2.86
CA ALA A 464 -9.60 6.01 3.31
C ALA A 464 -9.18 5.79 4.75
N ASN A 465 -10.07 5.29 5.61
CA ASN A 465 -9.72 4.98 7.00
C ASN A 465 -9.04 6.15 7.72
N CYS A 466 -9.55 7.37 7.57
CA CYS A 466 -8.94 8.59 8.15
C CYS A 466 -9.88 9.23 9.17
N THR A 467 -9.31 9.99 10.11
CA THR A 467 -10.06 10.84 11.04
C THR A 467 -9.74 12.30 10.76
N VAL A 468 -10.73 13.08 10.35
CA VAL A 468 -10.64 14.53 10.12
C VAL A 468 -11.50 15.23 11.16
N ALA A 469 -10.88 15.70 12.25
CA ALA A 469 -11.64 16.18 13.40
C ALA A 469 -11.04 17.38 14.13
N GLY A 470 -11.90 18.25 14.67
CA GLY A 470 -11.45 19.42 15.45
C GLY A 470 -10.72 20.49 14.64
N ASN A 471 -10.90 20.53 13.31
CA ASN A 471 -10.29 21.56 12.45
C ASN A 471 -11.16 22.83 12.44
N GLN A 472 -10.52 24.00 12.35
CA GLN A 472 -11.16 25.29 12.59
C GLN A 472 -11.05 26.21 11.37
N LEU A 473 -12.14 26.91 11.07
CA LEU A 473 -12.21 27.95 10.06
C LEU A 473 -11.70 29.26 10.66
N SER A 474 -10.74 29.91 10.00
CA SER A 474 -10.18 31.19 10.46
C SER A 474 -11.08 32.39 10.21
N GLY A 475 -12.30 32.18 9.68
CA GLY A 475 -13.33 33.20 9.51
C GLY A 475 -14.72 32.60 9.28
N SER A 476 -15.77 33.43 9.41
CA SER A 476 -17.17 33.02 9.25
C SER A 476 -17.60 33.06 7.79
N PHE A 477 -17.47 31.95 7.07
CA PHE A 477 -17.81 31.87 5.65
C PHE A 477 -18.86 30.77 5.37
N GLY A 478 -20.13 31.17 5.31
CA GLY A 478 -21.23 30.43 4.67
C GLY A 478 -21.17 28.89 4.73
N SER A 479 -21.06 28.26 3.56
CA SER A 479 -21.04 26.80 3.34
C SER A 479 -19.63 26.18 3.32
N ALA A 480 -18.61 26.89 3.80
CA ALA A 480 -17.26 26.36 3.87
C ALA A 480 -17.18 25.20 4.87
N ALA A 481 -16.38 24.18 4.52
CA ALA A 481 -16.16 23.04 5.39
C ALA A 481 -14.85 23.19 6.18
N GLY A 482 -14.90 23.07 7.50
CA GLY A 482 -13.71 22.98 8.32
C GLY A 482 -13.01 21.63 8.20
N GLY A 483 -13.78 20.56 7.94
CA GLY A 483 -13.22 19.22 7.76
C GLY A 483 -12.59 19.06 6.37
N ILE A 484 -13.41 18.64 5.41
CA ILE A 484 -12.97 18.39 4.03
C ILE A 484 -13.76 19.27 3.07
N GLN A 485 -13.07 19.97 2.17
CA GLN A 485 -13.70 20.70 1.09
C GLN A 485 -13.13 20.28 -0.27
N SER A 486 -14.00 19.98 -1.22
CA SER A 486 -13.63 19.63 -2.60
C SER A 486 -14.37 20.52 -3.60
N SER A 487 -13.66 20.99 -4.62
CA SER A 487 -14.21 21.80 -5.72
C SER A 487 -13.79 21.23 -7.08
N GLY A 488 -14.68 20.45 -7.69
CA GLY A 488 -14.48 19.81 -9.00
C GLY A 488 -13.41 18.70 -9.03
N ALA A 489 -12.82 18.34 -7.90
CA ALA A 489 -11.90 17.21 -7.79
C ALA A 489 -12.68 15.88 -7.67
N ASP A 490 -12.08 14.80 -8.15
CA ASP A 490 -12.58 13.45 -7.93
C ASP A 490 -12.17 12.98 -6.53
N ILE A 491 -13.02 13.27 -5.54
CA ILE A 491 -12.76 12.94 -4.14
C ILE A 491 -13.55 11.71 -3.71
N LEU A 492 -12.88 10.75 -3.08
CA LEU A 492 -13.47 9.56 -2.47
C LEU A 492 -13.16 9.53 -0.98
N VAL A 493 -14.20 9.48 -0.15
CA VAL A 493 -14.10 9.33 1.30
C VAL A 493 -14.72 7.99 1.69
N ARG A 494 -13.94 7.12 2.33
CA ARG A 494 -14.34 5.74 2.68
C ARG A 494 -13.85 5.36 4.07
N SER A 495 -14.67 4.59 4.80
CA SER A 495 -14.33 4.08 6.14
C SER A 495 -13.78 5.16 7.09
N SER A 496 -14.22 6.42 6.93
CA SER A 496 -13.57 7.58 7.55
C SER A 496 -14.51 8.31 8.50
N ILE A 497 -13.93 9.10 9.41
CA ILE A 497 -14.69 9.93 10.36
C ILE A 497 -14.38 11.41 10.10
N VAL A 498 -15.42 12.20 9.87
CA VAL A 498 -15.33 13.67 9.71
C VAL A 498 -16.23 14.33 10.74
N TRP A 499 -15.65 14.77 11.87
CA TRP A 499 -16.43 15.14 13.05
C TRP A 499 -15.82 16.30 13.87
N GLY A 500 -16.65 17.12 14.51
CA GLY A 500 -16.20 18.17 15.42
C GLY A 500 -15.42 19.29 14.72
N ASN A 501 -15.61 19.47 13.42
CA ASN A 501 -14.97 20.56 12.66
C ASN A 501 -15.89 21.79 12.68
N SER A 502 -15.32 22.99 12.62
CA SER A 502 -16.13 24.21 12.48
C SER A 502 -16.78 24.29 11.09
N GLY A 503 -17.94 24.93 10.99
CA GLY A 503 -18.68 25.01 9.72
C GLY A 503 -19.27 23.65 9.36
N VAL A 504 -19.32 23.33 8.07
CA VAL A 504 -19.79 22.01 7.60
C VAL A 504 -18.66 20.99 7.78
N ALA A 505 -19.01 19.73 8.08
CA ALA A 505 -18.02 18.65 8.14
C ALA A 505 -17.36 18.42 6.76
N LEU A 506 -18.18 18.39 5.73
CA LEU A 506 -17.80 18.04 4.37
C LEU A 506 -18.59 18.90 3.35
N THR A 507 -17.88 19.54 2.43
CA THR A 507 -18.49 20.25 1.28
C THR A 507 -17.84 19.74 0.00
N ILE A 508 -18.61 19.07 -0.86
CA ILE A 508 -18.15 18.58 -2.17
C ILE A 508 -18.97 19.29 -3.25
N VAL A 509 -18.31 20.11 -4.06
CA VAL A 509 -18.89 20.84 -5.18
C VAL A 509 -18.47 20.18 -6.48
N ASP A 510 -19.42 19.98 -7.39
CA ASP A 510 -19.23 19.30 -8.67
C ASP A 510 -18.55 17.92 -8.54
N PRO A 511 -19.12 17.00 -7.72
CA PRO A 511 -18.56 15.65 -7.57
C PRO A 511 -18.54 14.91 -8.91
N VAL A 512 -17.45 14.19 -9.15
CA VAL A 512 -17.30 13.32 -10.33
C VAL A 512 -17.98 11.98 -10.08
N SER A 513 -17.74 11.38 -8.92
CA SER A 513 -18.39 10.15 -8.47
C SER A 513 -19.82 10.42 -7.99
N TRP A 514 -20.76 9.52 -8.33
CA TRP A 514 -22.14 9.56 -7.82
C TRP A 514 -22.24 9.22 -6.32
N ASN A 515 -21.26 8.49 -5.80
CA ASN A 515 -21.17 8.15 -4.38
C ASN A 515 -19.77 8.53 -3.85
N PRO A 516 -19.46 9.82 -3.70
CA PRO A 516 -18.12 10.26 -3.30
C PRO A 516 -17.81 9.94 -1.83
N VAL A 517 -18.82 9.57 -1.02
CA VAL A 517 -18.66 9.28 0.40
C VAL A 517 -19.47 8.03 0.73
N ALA A 518 -18.83 6.98 1.22
CA ALA A 518 -19.51 5.76 1.64
C ALA A 518 -18.87 5.21 2.92
N TYR A 519 -19.64 4.43 3.68
CA TYR A 519 -19.21 3.75 4.89
C TYR A 519 -18.45 4.68 5.85
N SER A 520 -18.88 5.94 5.97
CA SER A 520 -18.19 6.98 6.72
C SER A 520 -19.11 7.65 7.73
N ASN A 521 -18.54 8.13 8.83
CA ASN A 521 -19.27 8.90 9.83
C ASN A 521 -19.05 10.40 9.59
N VAL A 522 -20.10 11.11 9.16
CA VAL A 522 -20.02 12.54 8.81
C VAL A 522 -20.99 13.34 9.67
N GLN A 523 -20.47 14.32 10.42
CA GLN A 523 -21.29 15.20 11.25
C GLN A 523 -22.27 16.02 10.39
N GLY A 524 -23.55 16.01 10.77
CA GLY A 524 -24.62 16.64 10.00
C GLY A 524 -25.18 15.77 8.86
N GLY A 525 -24.56 14.62 8.60
CA GLY A 525 -24.98 13.63 7.61
C GLY A 525 -24.43 13.89 6.21
N TYR A 526 -24.34 12.81 5.43
CA TYR A 526 -24.07 12.86 4.00
C TYR A 526 -24.71 11.64 3.34
N SER A 527 -25.44 11.85 2.23
CA SER A 527 -26.09 10.75 1.51
C SER A 527 -25.04 9.84 0.86
N GLY A 528 -25.16 8.53 1.07
CA GLY A 528 -24.28 7.54 0.47
C GLY A 528 -24.38 6.23 1.25
N GLU A 529 -24.03 5.12 0.58
CA GLU A 529 -24.12 3.79 1.16
C GLU A 529 -23.32 3.68 2.47
N GLY A 530 -23.92 3.08 3.51
CA GLY A 530 -23.25 2.81 4.79
C GLY A 530 -22.83 4.04 5.60
N ASN A 531 -23.15 5.26 5.17
CA ASN A 531 -22.81 6.46 5.93
C ASN A 531 -23.69 6.59 7.19
N ILE A 532 -23.07 7.07 8.26
CA ILE A 532 -23.76 7.39 9.52
C ILE A 532 -23.49 8.83 9.94
N SER A 533 -24.34 9.36 10.83
CA SER A 533 -24.12 10.65 11.48
C SER A 533 -24.42 10.51 12.97
N ARG A 534 -23.46 9.99 13.71
CA ARG A 534 -23.57 9.78 15.16
C ARG A 534 -22.27 10.19 15.83
N ASP A 535 -22.36 10.64 17.08
CA ASP A 535 -21.16 10.96 17.86
C ASP A 535 -20.19 9.77 17.84
N PRO A 536 -18.96 9.94 17.33
CA PRO A 536 -17.97 8.87 17.26
C PRO A 536 -17.47 8.43 18.64
N LEU A 537 -17.79 9.16 19.72
CA LEU A 537 -17.36 8.86 21.08
C LEU A 537 -15.83 8.67 21.16
N PHE A 538 -15.08 9.68 20.71
CA PHE A 538 -13.63 9.71 20.87
C PHE A 538 -13.24 9.73 22.35
N ALA A 539 -12.12 9.09 22.68
CA ALA A 539 -11.58 9.08 24.03
C ALA A 539 -11.31 10.47 24.61
N SER A 540 -10.70 11.34 23.81
CA SER A 540 -10.47 12.74 24.18
C SER A 540 -10.19 13.59 22.94
N GLU A 541 -11.19 14.34 22.48
CA GLU A 541 -11.01 15.29 21.37
C GLU A 541 -9.98 16.38 21.72
N TRP A 542 -10.04 16.91 22.94
CA TRP A 542 -9.10 17.95 23.42
C TRP A 542 -7.68 17.42 23.63
N GLY A 543 -7.55 16.13 24.00
CA GLY A 543 -6.27 15.44 24.08
C GLY A 543 -5.76 14.92 22.74
N GLN A 544 -6.50 15.13 21.65
CA GLN A 544 -6.24 14.58 20.30
C GLN A 544 -6.09 13.04 20.28
N ASP A 545 -6.78 12.37 21.21
CA ASP A 545 -6.92 10.91 21.28
C ASP A 545 -8.24 10.52 20.59
N TYR A 546 -8.14 10.20 19.30
CA TYR A 546 -9.27 9.84 18.44
C TYR A 546 -9.56 8.33 18.41
N HIS A 547 -9.02 7.56 19.35
CA HIS A 547 -9.45 6.17 19.51
C HIS A 547 -10.92 6.14 19.97
N LEU A 548 -11.67 5.17 19.46
CA LEU A 548 -13.11 5.05 19.68
C LEU A 548 -13.39 4.41 21.05
N ASN A 549 -14.27 5.00 21.86
CA ASN A 549 -14.62 4.41 23.14
C ASN A 549 -15.25 3.02 22.97
N SER A 550 -14.80 2.07 23.79
CA SER A 550 -15.29 0.69 23.79
C SER A 550 -15.28 0.10 25.20
N PRO A 551 -16.38 -0.48 25.68
CA PRO A 551 -16.38 -1.28 26.91
C PRO A 551 -15.53 -2.55 26.80
N TYR A 552 -15.24 -3.01 25.58
CA TYR A 552 -14.52 -4.25 25.31
C TYR A 552 -13.01 -4.06 25.16
N GLY A 553 -12.57 -2.82 24.96
CA GLY A 553 -11.17 -2.45 24.92
C GLY A 553 -10.88 -1.39 23.88
N ARG A 554 -10.50 -0.21 24.33
CA ARG A 554 -9.88 0.84 23.54
C ARG A 554 -8.38 0.90 23.81
N TYR A 555 -7.58 1.14 22.78
CA TYR A 555 -6.14 1.35 22.96
C TYR A 555 -5.87 2.74 23.53
N ASN A 556 -5.08 2.82 24.61
CA ASN A 556 -4.63 4.08 25.18
C ASN A 556 -3.16 4.32 24.80
N PRO A 557 -2.84 5.31 23.95
CA PRO A 557 -1.48 5.50 23.43
C PRO A 557 -0.47 5.96 24.49
N THR A 558 -0.93 6.64 25.54
CA THR A 558 -0.06 7.12 26.64
C THR A 558 0.42 5.97 27.52
N SER A 559 -0.49 5.08 27.91
CA SER A 559 -0.18 3.91 28.75
C SER A 559 0.24 2.68 27.96
N ARG A 560 -0.01 2.66 26.64
CA ARG A 560 0.18 1.51 25.74
C ARG A 560 -0.57 0.26 26.20
N ALA A 561 -1.76 0.46 26.76
CA ALA A 561 -2.61 -0.59 27.31
C ALA A 561 -4.05 -0.48 26.80
N TRP A 562 -4.78 -1.59 26.90
CA TRP A 562 -6.23 -1.64 26.63
C TRP A 562 -7.01 -1.15 27.85
N VAL A 563 -7.95 -0.24 27.64
CA VAL A 563 -8.84 0.30 28.66
C VAL A 563 -10.29 0.05 28.30
N SER A 564 -11.16 -0.12 29.30
CA SER A 564 -12.60 -0.28 29.10
C SER A 564 -13.30 1.05 29.35
N ASP A 565 -14.12 1.48 28.41
CA ASP A 565 -14.89 2.72 28.51
C ASP A 565 -16.37 2.43 28.82
N SER A 566 -17.12 3.44 29.28
CA SER A 566 -18.54 3.28 29.62
C SER A 566 -19.48 3.28 28.41
N GLY A 567 -19.00 3.69 27.24
CA GLY A 567 -19.80 3.83 26.02
C GLY A 567 -19.17 3.10 24.84
N GLN A 568 -20.01 2.59 23.94
CA GLN A 568 -19.61 1.93 22.70
C GLN A 568 -19.78 2.91 21.54
N SER A 569 -18.68 3.20 20.85
CA SER A 569 -18.72 4.01 19.64
C SER A 569 -19.57 3.36 18.54
N PRO A 570 -20.44 4.12 17.85
CA PRO A 570 -21.17 3.64 16.67
C PRO A 570 -20.26 3.47 15.43
N CYS A 571 -18.99 3.89 15.51
CA CYS A 571 -18.02 3.75 14.43
C CYS A 571 -17.24 2.43 14.48
N ILE A 572 -17.44 1.64 15.54
CA ILE A 572 -16.84 0.32 15.67
C ILE A 572 -17.62 -0.69 14.81
N ASP A 573 -16.89 -1.53 14.06
CA ASP A 573 -17.40 -2.47 13.05
C ASP A 573 -18.34 -1.85 11.99
N ALA A 574 -18.12 -0.57 11.65
CA ALA A 574 -19.04 0.19 10.83
C ALA A 574 -18.48 0.61 9.46
N GLY A 575 -17.19 0.37 9.18
CA GLY A 575 -16.54 0.71 7.91
C GLY A 575 -17.04 -0.11 6.73
N ASP A 576 -16.34 -0.06 5.60
CA ASP A 576 -16.76 -0.82 4.41
C ASP A 576 -16.75 -2.33 4.69
N PRO A 577 -17.87 -3.07 4.51
CA PRO A 577 -17.95 -4.51 4.78
C PRO A 577 -17.08 -5.36 3.84
N PHE A 578 -16.59 -4.79 2.73
CA PHE A 578 -15.68 -5.46 1.80
C PHE A 578 -14.21 -5.12 2.05
N GLU A 579 -13.93 -4.11 2.89
CA GLU A 579 -12.56 -3.82 3.32
C GLU A 579 -12.07 -4.88 4.32
N SER A 580 -10.79 -5.25 4.21
CA SER A 580 -10.16 -6.15 5.17
C SER A 580 -10.08 -5.48 6.55
N VAL A 581 -10.44 -6.22 7.61
CA VAL A 581 -10.20 -5.82 9.01
C VAL A 581 -8.71 -5.63 9.33
N GLY A 582 -7.79 -5.99 8.43
CA GLY A 582 -6.37 -5.71 8.59
C GLY A 582 -5.78 -6.27 9.89
N ASP A 583 -5.10 -5.41 10.63
CA ASP A 583 -4.45 -5.74 11.90
C ASP A 583 -5.36 -5.49 13.14
N GLU A 584 -6.68 -5.32 12.96
CA GLU A 584 -7.59 -5.05 14.07
C GLU A 584 -7.62 -6.20 15.10
N PRO A 585 -7.46 -5.90 16.39
CA PRO A 585 -7.38 -6.92 17.42
C PRO A 585 -8.75 -7.51 17.73
N LEU A 586 -8.80 -8.83 17.91
CA LEU A 586 -10.02 -9.52 18.34
C LEU A 586 -10.46 -9.10 19.76
N PRO A 587 -11.78 -9.13 20.03
CA PRO A 587 -12.89 -9.18 19.06
C PRO A 587 -13.01 -7.90 18.20
N ASN A 588 -13.22 -8.07 16.89
CA ASN A 588 -13.27 -7.00 15.87
C ASN A 588 -14.47 -7.13 14.90
N GLY A 589 -15.46 -7.93 15.29
CA GLY A 589 -16.72 -8.09 14.59
C GLY A 589 -16.68 -8.58 13.13
N GLY A 590 -15.51 -8.90 12.58
CA GLY A 590 -15.35 -9.26 11.17
C GLY A 590 -15.54 -8.10 10.19
N ARG A 591 -15.64 -6.85 10.66
CA ARG A 591 -15.83 -5.65 9.83
C ARG A 591 -14.98 -4.51 10.37
N ILE A 592 -14.29 -3.80 9.48
CA ILE A 592 -13.33 -2.77 9.87
C ILE A 592 -14.03 -1.63 10.63
N ASN A 593 -13.36 -1.08 11.65
CA ASN A 593 -13.80 0.15 12.29
C ASN A 593 -13.64 1.36 11.34
N MET A 594 -14.49 2.37 11.47
CA MET A 594 -14.25 3.64 10.77
C MET A 594 -13.12 4.44 11.44
N GLY A 595 -12.42 5.26 10.65
CA GLY A 595 -11.46 6.27 11.13
C GLY A 595 -9.99 5.83 11.08
N ALA A 596 -9.10 6.72 11.52
CA ALA A 596 -7.64 6.59 11.41
C ALA A 596 -7.07 5.27 11.97
N TYR A 597 -7.71 4.73 13.01
CA TYR A 597 -7.25 3.54 13.71
C TYR A 597 -7.90 2.26 13.21
N GLY A 598 -8.98 2.35 12.42
CA GLY A 598 -9.58 1.18 11.77
C GLY A 598 -8.57 0.46 10.90
N GLY A 599 -8.59 -0.88 10.89
CA GLY A 599 -7.63 -1.71 10.16
C GLY A 599 -6.26 -1.85 10.82
N THR A 600 -6.02 -1.21 11.98
CA THR A 600 -4.70 -1.17 12.65
C THR A 600 -4.69 -1.95 13.98
N ARG A 601 -3.48 -2.23 14.50
CA ARG A 601 -3.29 -2.86 15.83
C ARG A 601 -3.83 -2.04 17.01
N GLN A 602 -4.18 -0.78 16.78
CA GLN A 602 -4.70 0.13 17.79
C GLN A 602 -6.23 0.30 17.72
N ALA A 603 -6.89 -0.33 16.75
CA ALA A 603 -8.34 -0.22 16.60
C ALA A 603 -9.07 -0.73 17.84
N SER A 604 -10.14 -0.03 18.22
CA SER A 604 -10.94 -0.42 19.38
C SER A 604 -11.69 -1.71 19.12
N LYS A 605 -11.83 -2.51 20.17
CA LYS A 605 -12.48 -3.82 20.11
C LYS A 605 -13.99 -3.70 20.14
N SER A 606 -14.66 -4.67 19.57
CA SER A 606 -16.12 -4.82 19.59
C SER A 606 -16.57 -5.91 20.57
N PRO A 607 -17.88 -6.08 20.81
CA PRO A 607 -18.37 -7.32 21.43
C PRO A 607 -17.98 -8.55 20.59
N GLU A 608 -17.87 -9.72 21.21
CA GLU A 608 -17.85 -10.98 20.44
C GLU A 608 -19.21 -11.20 19.75
N TYR A 609 -19.28 -11.11 18.42
CA TYR A 609 -20.45 -11.54 17.64
C TYR A 609 -20.37 -13.03 17.32
N SER A 610 -21.50 -13.71 17.44
CA SER A 610 -21.65 -15.13 17.15
C SER A 610 -22.23 -15.36 15.75
N VAL A 611 -21.72 -16.38 15.07
CA VAL A 611 -22.36 -16.94 13.87
C VAL A 611 -23.14 -18.17 14.29
N TYR A 612 -24.46 -18.10 14.17
CA TYR A 612 -25.35 -19.22 14.43
C TYR A 612 -25.76 -19.90 13.13
N HIS A 613 -25.49 -21.20 13.02
CA HIS A 613 -25.90 -22.04 11.91
C HIS A 613 -27.28 -22.64 12.18
N VAL A 614 -28.11 -22.68 11.13
CA VAL A 614 -29.44 -23.31 11.12
C VAL A 614 -29.46 -24.35 10.01
N ASP A 615 -29.83 -25.58 10.34
CA ASP A 615 -29.99 -26.68 9.38
C ASP A 615 -31.30 -27.41 9.67
N GLY A 616 -32.29 -27.24 8.78
CA GLY A 616 -33.62 -27.81 8.94
C GLY A 616 -33.66 -29.34 8.87
N THR A 617 -32.65 -29.95 8.24
CA THR A 617 -32.56 -31.39 8.00
C THR A 617 -31.78 -32.09 9.12
N ALA A 618 -30.57 -31.62 9.43
CA ALA A 618 -29.67 -32.25 10.39
C ALA A 618 -29.65 -31.58 11.77
N GLY A 619 -30.13 -30.34 11.88
CA GLY A 619 -30.06 -29.52 13.10
C GLY A 619 -30.99 -29.95 14.23
N ARG A 620 -30.72 -29.44 15.44
CA ARG A 620 -31.54 -29.61 16.66
C ARG A 620 -31.55 -28.34 17.49
N ASP A 621 -32.72 -27.91 17.96
CA ASP A 621 -32.83 -26.65 18.74
C ASP A 621 -32.22 -26.69 20.15
N GLY A 622 -31.84 -27.89 20.61
CA GLY A 622 -31.03 -28.09 21.81
C GLY A 622 -29.52 -27.95 21.58
N ASN A 623 -29.06 -27.78 20.34
CA ASN A 623 -27.65 -27.55 20.03
C ASN A 623 -27.21 -26.12 20.39
N THR A 624 -25.91 -25.83 20.25
CA THR A 624 -25.36 -24.49 20.50
C THR A 624 -25.52 -23.53 19.33
N GLY A 625 -25.69 -24.04 18.11
CA GLY A 625 -25.75 -23.26 16.88
C GLY A 625 -24.40 -22.78 16.37
N LEU A 626 -23.29 -22.97 17.09
CA LEU A 626 -21.99 -22.35 16.77
C LEU A 626 -21.19 -23.04 15.64
N SER A 627 -21.77 -24.05 14.98
CA SER A 627 -21.20 -24.71 13.79
C SER A 627 -22.31 -25.44 13.04
N GLN A 628 -22.09 -25.80 11.77
CA GLN A 628 -23.05 -26.61 11.00
C GLN A 628 -23.37 -27.95 11.68
N ALA A 629 -22.37 -28.65 12.21
CA ALA A 629 -22.55 -29.95 12.88
C ALA A 629 -23.40 -29.86 14.16
N TYR A 630 -23.42 -28.68 14.79
CA TYR A 630 -24.23 -28.38 15.97
C TYR A 630 -25.22 -27.24 15.65
N ALA A 631 -25.77 -27.21 14.43
CA ALA A 631 -26.71 -26.19 14.02
C ALA A 631 -28.04 -26.29 14.79
N PHE A 632 -28.70 -25.15 14.98
CA PHE A 632 -30.10 -25.12 15.38
C PHE A 632 -30.97 -25.73 14.28
N LYS A 633 -32.15 -26.23 14.65
CA LYS A 633 -33.11 -26.75 13.67
C LYS A 633 -33.96 -25.63 13.07
N THR A 634 -34.31 -24.63 13.86
CA THR A 634 -35.22 -23.56 13.45
C THR A 634 -34.55 -22.19 13.41
N ILE A 635 -34.93 -21.39 12.42
CA ILE A 635 -34.47 -20.00 12.27
C ILE A 635 -34.86 -19.18 13.50
N LYS A 636 -36.09 -19.38 14.00
CA LYS A 636 -36.59 -18.73 15.22
C LYS A 636 -35.70 -19.00 16.44
N ARG A 637 -35.22 -20.23 16.63
CA ARG A 637 -34.32 -20.56 17.74
C ARG A 637 -33.01 -19.79 17.63
N ALA A 638 -32.41 -19.73 16.44
CA ALA A 638 -31.18 -18.99 16.20
C ALA A 638 -31.36 -17.49 16.43
N VAL A 639 -32.43 -16.90 15.89
CA VAL A 639 -32.75 -15.48 16.10
C VAL A 639 -33.01 -15.19 17.59
N ASN A 640 -33.61 -16.11 18.34
CA ASN A 640 -33.78 -15.94 19.80
C ASN A 640 -32.47 -16.05 20.59
N ALA A 641 -31.46 -16.76 20.07
CA ALA A 641 -30.12 -16.82 20.67
C ALA A 641 -29.24 -15.62 20.26
N ALA A 642 -29.51 -15.04 19.09
CA ALA A 642 -28.78 -13.94 18.51
C ALA A 642 -29.03 -12.58 19.20
N LYS A 643 -27.95 -11.79 19.25
CA LYS A 643 -27.89 -10.39 19.70
C LYS A 643 -27.60 -9.47 18.50
N ASN A 644 -27.64 -8.16 18.73
CA ASN A 644 -27.30 -7.18 17.70
C ASN A 644 -25.86 -7.43 17.19
N GLY A 645 -25.69 -7.49 15.87
CA GLY A 645 -24.43 -7.78 15.17
C GLY A 645 -24.20 -9.27 14.88
N ASP A 646 -24.95 -10.19 15.50
CA ASP A 646 -24.81 -11.62 15.21
C ASP A 646 -25.32 -11.97 13.80
N THR A 647 -24.78 -13.05 13.24
CA THR A 647 -25.23 -13.61 11.96
C THR A 647 -25.93 -14.95 12.16
N VAL A 648 -27.06 -15.13 11.48
CA VAL A 648 -27.76 -16.42 11.36
C VAL A 648 -27.56 -16.93 9.93
N LEU A 649 -26.72 -17.96 9.78
CA LEU A 649 -26.47 -18.66 8.52
C LEU A 649 -27.42 -19.85 8.39
N VAL A 650 -28.34 -19.79 7.44
CA VAL A 650 -29.34 -20.83 7.20
C VAL A 650 -28.89 -21.72 6.04
N TRP A 651 -28.63 -22.99 6.30
CA TRP A 651 -28.21 -23.92 5.25
C TRP A 651 -29.35 -24.26 4.28
N PRO A 652 -29.05 -24.56 3.00
CA PRO A 652 -30.07 -24.91 2.01
C PRO A 652 -31.00 -26.01 2.50
N GLY A 653 -32.30 -25.85 2.25
CA GLY A 653 -33.33 -26.76 2.71
C GLY A 653 -34.70 -26.08 2.77
N VAL A 654 -35.72 -26.89 3.08
CA VAL A 654 -37.10 -26.41 3.23
C VAL A 654 -37.41 -26.21 4.71
N TYR A 655 -37.80 -24.99 5.08
CA TYR A 655 -38.11 -24.56 6.43
C TYR A 655 -39.59 -24.20 6.52
N THR A 656 -40.38 -25.09 7.14
CA THR A 656 -41.82 -24.85 7.33
C THR A 656 -42.07 -24.05 8.60
N LEU A 657 -42.68 -22.86 8.48
CA LEU A 657 -43.08 -22.02 9.58
C LEU A 657 -44.60 -22.14 9.80
N ASN A 658 -45.00 -22.48 11.03
CA ASN A 658 -46.39 -22.43 11.46
C ASN A 658 -46.69 -21.12 12.17
N ALA A 659 -47.95 -20.91 12.59
CA ALA A 659 -48.38 -19.68 13.27
C ALA A 659 -47.56 -19.32 14.54
N ASN A 660 -46.86 -20.30 15.14
CA ASN A 660 -46.03 -20.07 16.32
C ASN A 660 -44.53 -19.92 15.99
N ASP A 661 -44.14 -20.02 14.72
CA ASP A 661 -42.74 -20.09 14.27
C ASP A 661 -42.27 -18.81 13.56
N GLU A 662 -43.12 -17.79 13.48
CA GLU A 662 -42.77 -16.47 12.95
C GLU A 662 -41.47 -15.94 13.59
N VAL A 663 -40.58 -15.44 12.73
CA VAL A 663 -39.27 -14.92 13.10
C VAL A 663 -39.37 -13.43 13.36
N VAL A 664 -39.34 -13.03 14.63
CA VAL A 664 -39.56 -11.63 15.05
C VAL A 664 -38.26 -10.96 15.49
N LEU A 665 -37.87 -9.91 14.78
CA LEU A 665 -36.72 -9.05 15.06
C LEU A 665 -37.20 -7.77 15.79
N ASN A 666 -37.43 -7.89 17.09
CA ASN A 666 -37.92 -6.81 17.95
C ASN A 666 -36.77 -5.88 18.39
N ASN A 667 -36.54 -4.80 17.65
CA ASN A 667 -35.48 -3.80 17.85
C ASN A 667 -34.08 -4.44 17.85
N ARG A 668 -33.89 -5.47 17.03
CA ARG A 668 -32.62 -6.19 16.89
C ARG A 668 -32.04 -6.02 15.50
N ALA A 669 -30.73 -5.83 15.44
CA ALA A 669 -29.95 -5.71 14.21
C ALA A 669 -29.20 -7.03 13.96
N ILE A 670 -29.82 -7.95 13.22
CA ILE A 670 -29.26 -9.30 12.98
C ILE A 670 -29.17 -9.51 11.46
N THR A 671 -28.06 -10.08 11.00
CA THR A 671 -27.94 -10.56 9.62
C THR A 671 -28.49 -11.98 9.55
N ILE A 672 -29.51 -12.20 8.73
CA ILE A 672 -30.07 -13.52 8.44
C ILE A 672 -29.89 -13.77 6.95
N GLN A 673 -29.12 -14.78 6.59
CA GLN A 673 -28.86 -15.08 5.18
C GLN A 673 -28.74 -16.58 4.95
N SER A 674 -29.05 -17.02 3.73
CA SER A 674 -28.73 -18.38 3.34
C SER A 674 -27.22 -18.60 3.28
N ALA A 675 -26.76 -19.76 3.73
CA ALA A 675 -25.34 -20.08 3.89
C ALA A 675 -24.65 -20.51 2.58
N ALA A 676 -25.42 -20.93 1.58
CA ALA A 676 -24.92 -21.39 0.29
C ALA A 676 -25.96 -21.13 -0.82
N ASP A 677 -26.65 -22.18 -1.26
CA ASP A 677 -27.82 -22.07 -2.15
C ASP A 677 -29.02 -21.45 -1.43
N ALA A 678 -30.06 -21.03 -2.13
CA ALA A 678 -31.24 -20.42 -1.51
C ALA A 678 -31.97 -21.40 -0.56
N ALA A 679 -32.18 -20.99 0.69
CA ALA A 679 -33.07 -21.70 1.59
C ALA A 679 -34.53 -21.35 1.29
N VAL A 680 -35.42 -22.35 1.33
CA VAL A 680 -36.84 -22.19 1.01
C VAL A 680 -37.65 -22.13 2.30
N ILE A 681 -38.38 -21.05 2.51
CA ILE A 681 -39.22 -20.81 3.67
C ILE A 681 -40.67 -20.97 3.25
N VAL A 682 -41.34 -22.00 3.78
CA VAL A 682 -42.75 -22.29 3.52
C VAL A 682 -43.56 -21.86 4.73
N VAL A 683 -44.35 -20.81 4.60
CA VAL A 683 -45.19 -20.31 5.69
C VAL A 683 -46.57 -20.93 5.55
N THR A 684 -47.10 -21.52 6.63
CA THR A 684 -48.46 -22.10 6.61
C THR A 684 -49.50 -21.16 7.19
N LYS A 685 -49.09 -20.21 8.03
CA LYS A 685 -49.93 -19.15 8.63
C LYS A 685 -49.07 -18.05 9.27
N GLY A 686 -49.47 -16.78 9.15
CA GLY A 686 -48.75 -15.62 9.72
C GLY A 686 -47.67 -15.07 8.78
N TYR A 687 -46.74 -14.27 9.30
CA TYR A 687 -45.58 -13.75 8.54
C TYR A 687 -44.36 -14.69 8.62
N ALA A 688 -43.48 -14.66 7.62
CA ALA A 688 -42.18 -15.34 7.73
C ALA A 688 -41.24 -14.57 8.67
N PHE A 689 -41.11 -13.27 8.42
CA PHE A 689 -40.28 -12.35 9.18
C PHE A 689 -41.04 -11.10 9.56
N SER A 690 -40.88 -10.67 10.81
CA SER A 690 -41.42 -9.41 11.31
C SER A 690 -40.31 -8.55 11.91
N PHE A 691 -40.16 -7.34 11.39
CA PHE A 691 -39.20 -6.34 11.86
C PHE A 691 -39.97 -5.25 12.59
N LEU A 692 -39.66 -5.07 13.88
CA LEU A 692 -40.37 -4.13 14.74
C LEU A 692 -39.36 -3.19 15.40
N GLY A 693 -39.56 -1.88 15.30
CA GLY A 693 -38.76 -0.87 16.02
C GLY A 693 -37.54 -0.33 15.24
N PRO A 694 -36.99 0.84 15.67
CA PRO A 694 -36.06 1.64 14.87
C PRO A 694 -34.62 1.08 14.75
N GLU A 695 -34.17 0.21 15.65
CA GLU A 695 -32.82 -0.41 15.55
C GLU A 695 -32.74 -1.52 14.48
N SER A 696 -33.88 -1.97 13.95
CA SER A 696 -33.92 -2.96 12.87
C SER A 696 -33.39 -2.44 11.52
N SER A 697 -33.08 -1.14 11.42
CA SER A 697 -32.49 -0.46 10.25
C SER A 697 -31.08 -0.93 9.87
N GLN A 698 -30.49 -1.81 10.66
CA GLN A 698 -29.20 -2.48 10.39
C GLN A 698 -29.36 -3.99 10.18
N SER A 699 -30.59 -4.51 10.14
CA SER A 699 -30.83 -5.93 9.82
C SER A 699 -30.75 -6.16 8.32
N LEU A 700 -30.20 -7.31 7.95
CA LEU A 700 -30.17 -7.81 6.57
C LEU A 700 -30.90 -9.14 6.51
N LEU A 701 -31.84 -9.27 5.56
CA LEU A 701 -32.41 -10.55 5.17
C LEU A 701 -32.04 -10.84 3.71
N ALA A 702 -31.32 -11.94 3.48
CA ALA A 702 -30.78 -12.22 2.15
C ALA A 702 -30.88 -13.69 1.67
N ASN A 703 -31.11 -13.87 0.36
CA ASN A 703 -30.99 -15.15 -0.36
C ASN A 703 -31.99 -16.23 0.08
N PHE A 704 -33.25 -15.86 0.29
CA PHE A 704 -34.33 -16.80 0.61
C PHE A 704 -35.41 -16.83 -0.47
N VAL A 705 -35.98 -18.02 -0.70
CA VAL A 705 -37.30 -18.15 -1.30
C VAL A 705 -38.32 -18.14 -0.15
N ILE A 706 -39.36 -17.30 -0.22
CA ILE A 706 -40.42 -17.22 0.80
C ILE A 706 -41.77 -17.44 0.13
N THR A 707 -42.50 -18.47 0.55
CA THR A 707 -43.73 -18.89 -0.12
C THR A 707 -44.81 -19.46 0.81
N GLY A 708 -46.06 -19.45 0.36
CA GLY A 708 -47.20 -20.09 1.00
C GLY A 708 -47.89 -19.29 2.10
N SER A 709 -47.39 -18.10 2.45
CA SER A 709 -47.93 -17.33 3.57
C SER A 709 -49.39 -16.96 3.36
N GLY A 710 -50.23 -17.22 4.37
CA GLY A 710 -51.64 -16.84 4.38
C GLY A 710 -51.93 -15.40 4.84
N GLU A 711 -50.89 -14.60 5.14
CA GLU A 711 -51.05 -13.17 5.52
C GLU A 711 -50.08 -12.28 4.73
N GLY A 712 -48.78 -12.34 5.01
CA GLY A 712 -47.75 -11.71 4.19
C GLY A 712 -46.40 -12.39 4.37
N ALA A 713 -45.45 -12.20 3.46
CA ALA A 713 -44.13 -12.80 3.61
C ALA A 713 -43.32 -12.03 4.67
N ILE A 714 -43.30 -10.70 4.59
CA ILE A 714 -42.50 -9.84 5.47
C ILE A 714 -43.34 -8.67 5.98
N PHE A 715 -43.29 -8.45 7.30
CA PHE A 715 -43.97 -7.35 7.97
C PHE A 715 -42.94 -6.40 8.62
N CYS A 716 -43.05 -5.11 8.34
CA CYS A 716 -42.21 -4.06 8.91
C CYS A 716 -43.11 -3.03 9.61
N ASP A 717 -42.81 -2.70 10.86
CA ASP A 717 -43.63 -1.76 11.64
C ASP A 717 -42.77 -0.94 12.62
N GLN A 718 -43.35 0.12 13.17
CA GLN A 718 -42.75 0.95 14.22
C GLN A 718 -41.40 1.57 13.82
N GLY A 719 -41.30 2.09 12.60
CA GLY A 719 -40.06 2.72 12.09
C GLY A 719 -38.96 1.73 11.68
N ALA A 720 -39.29 0.46 11.48
CA ALA A 720 -38.34 -0.55 11.01
C ALA A 720 -37.91 -0.33 9.54
N SER A 721 -36.61 -0.33 9.27
CA SER A 721 -36.06 -0.11 7.92
C SER A 721 -34.99 -1.16 7.54
N PRO A 722 -35.29 -2.47 7.61
CA PRO A 722 -34.32 -3.50 7.25
C PRO A 722 -33.93 -3.46 5.77
N THR A 723 -32.77 -4.00 5.43
CA THR A 723 -32.40 -4.31 4.05
C THR A 723 -32.90 -5.70 3.69
N LEU A 724 -33.74 -5.77 2.65
CA LEU A 724 -34.31 -7.00 2.11
C LEU A 724 -33.71 -7.21 0.71
N LYS A 725 -32.87 -8.24 0.58
CA LYS A 725 -31.95 -8.35 -0.56
C LYS A 725 -31.96 -9.73 -1.19
N ASN A 726 -31.99 -9.80 -2.52
CA ASN A 726 -31.91 -11.07 -3.25
C ASN A 726 -32.94 -12.08 -2.71
N LEU A 727 -34.21 -11.69 -2.60
CA LEU A 727 -35.29 -12.55 -2.10
C LEU A 727 -36.21 -12.94 -3.25
N THR A 728 -36.71 -14.17 -3.27
CA THR A 728 -37.81 -14.59 -4.14
C THR A 728 -39.06 -14.79 -3.28
N ILE A 729 -39.97 -13.81 -3.29
CA ILE A 729 -41.18 -13.76 -2.48
C ILE A 729 -42.38 -14.08 -3.37
N VAL A 730 -42.87 -15.32 -3.26
CA VAL A 730 -43.81 -15.88 -4.24
C VAL A 730 -44.95 -16.65 -3.61
N ARG A 731 -46.16 -16.54 -4.17
CA ARG A 731 -47.36 -17.28 -3.70
C ARG A 731 -47.68 -17.05 -2.23
N ASN A 732 -47.60 -15.80 -1.79
CA ASN A 732 -48.04 -15.37 -0.46
C ASN A 732 -49.32 -14.53 -0.59
N ASP A 733 -50.07 -14.35 0.50
CA ASP A 733 -51.21 -13.44 0.50
C ASP A 733 -50.76 -12.00 0.24
N PHE A 734 -49.60 -11.61 0.79
CA PHE A 734 -48.94 -10.35 0.52
C PHE A 734 -47.41 -10.52 0.48
N GLY A 735 -46.70 -9.69 -0.29
CA GLY A 735 -45.23 -9.70 -0.34
C GLY A 735 -44.60 -9.03 0.88
N VAL A 736 -44.25 -7.74 0.77
CA VAL A 736 -43.67 -6.93 1.85
C VAL A 736 -44.65 -5.83 2.25
N ALA A 737 -44.95 -5.73 3.54
CA ALA A 737 -45.84 -4.72 4.08
C ALA A 737 -45.15 -3.87 5.15
N ALA A 738 -45.12 -2.55 4.95
CA ALA A 738 -44.53 -1.57 5.84
C ALA A 738 -45.59 -0.62 6.42
N TYR A 739 -45.56 -0.43 7.74
CA TYR A 739 -46.51 0.40 8.50
C TYR A 739 -45.79 1.35 9.47
N ASN A 740 -46.52 2.37 9.95
CA ASN A 740 -46.11 3.28 11.02
C ASN A 740 -44.66 3.81 10.90
N GLY A 741 -44.32 4.35 9.73
CA GLY A 741 -43.01 4.98 9.47
C GLY A 741 -41.88 4.00 9.15
N ALA A 742 -42.16 2.71 9.01
CA ALA A 742 -41.22 1.73 8.46
C ALA A 742 -40.92 2.03 6.98
N ASP A 743 -39.66 1.86 6.58
CA ASP A 743 -39.18 2.06 5.20
C ASP A 743 -38.06 1.07 4.87
N PRO A 744 -38.39 -0.22 4.61
CA PRO A 744 -37.40 -1.23 4.24
C PRO A 744 -36.77 -0.95 2.87
N ASP A 745 -35.46 -1.18 2.74
CA ASP A 745 -34.76 -1.14 1.44
C ASP A 745 -34.92 -2.50 0.74
N VAL A 746 -35.82 -2.57 -0.24
CA VAL A 746 -36.08 -3.78 -1.03
C VAL A 746 -35.30 -3.70 -2.34
N VAL A 747 -34.28 -4.55 -2.49
CA VAL A 747 -33.36 -4.52 -3.62
C VAL A 747 -33.08 -5.91 -4.18
N ASN A 748 -32.97 -6.04 -5.50
CA ASN A 748 -32.66 -7.30 -6.20
C ASN A 748 -33.62 -8.44 -5.87
N CYS A 749 -34.87 -8.12 -5.51
CA CYS A 749 -35.86 -9.11 -5.14
C CYS A 749 -36.77 -9.47 -6.33
N ILE A 750 -37.41 -10.64 -6.27
CA ILE A 750 -38.51 -11.02 -7.15
C ILE A 750 -39.75 -11.18 -6.28
N LEU A 751 -40.79 -10.38 -6.55
CA LEU A 751 -42.09 -10.45 -5.91
C LEU A 751 -43.12 -10.82 -6.97
N TRP A 752 -43.63 -12.06 -6.90
CA TRP A 752 -44.44 -12.63 -7.98
C TRP A 752 -45.53 -13.57 -7.46
N ASP A 753 -46.72 -13.51 -8.06
CA ASP A 753 -47.86 -14.36 -7.72
C ASP A 753 -48.32 -14.21 -6.25
N ASN A 754 -48.19 -13.01 -5.67
CA ASN A 754 -48.72 -12.70 -4.34
C ASN A 754 -50.17 -12.17 -4.43
N SER A 755 -51.14 -12.80 -3.77
CA SER A 755 -52.55 -12.67 -4.14
C SER A 755 -53.21 -11.32 -3.86
N ARG A 756 -52.76 -10.56 -2.86
CA ARG A 756 -53.32 -9.23 -2.51
C ARG A 756 -52.38 -8.07 -2.80
N GLY A 757 -51.12 -8.34 -3.12
CA GLY A 757 -50.15 -7.32 -3.52
C GLY A 757 -48.70 -7.68 -3.17
N ASP A 758 -47.77 -7.09 -3.91
CA ASP A 758 -46.33 -7.32 -3.71
C ASP A 758 -45.73 -6.38 -2.66
N LEU A 759 -46.11 -5.10 -2.68
CA LEU A 759 -45.56 -4.06 -1.82
C LEU A 759 -46.68 -3.19 -1.22
N PHE A 760 -46.56 -2.88 0.08
CA PHE A 760 -47.42 -1.92 0.77
C PHE A 760 -46.58 -1.01 1.65
N GLY A 761 -46.78 0.30 1.55
CA GLY A 761 -46.11 1.29 2.39
C GLY A 761 -44.59 1.44 2.17
N CYS A 762 -44.02 0.75 1.18
CA CYS A 762 -42.59 0.75 0.87
C CYS A 762 -42.35 0.69 -0.65
N LYS A 763 -41.09 0.76 -1.08
CA LYS A 763 -40.70 0.71 -2.50
C LYS A 763 -39.56 -0.30 -2.70
N ALA A 764 -39.46 -0.81 -3.92
CA ALA A 764 -38.34 -1.61 -4.36
C ALA A 764 -37.51 -0.87 -5.41
N ARG A 765 -36.26 -1.29 -5.56
CA ARG A 765 -35.35 -0.87 -6.65
C ARG A 765 -34.64 -2.09 -7.21
N TYR A 766 -34.28 -2.04 -8.49
CA TYR A 766 -33.62 -3.14 -9.19
C TYR A 766 -34.23 -4.52 -8.92
N SER A 767 -35.56 -4.58 -8.83
CA SER A 767 -36.32 -5.77 -8.44
C SER A 767 -37.38 -6.11 -9.49
N CYS A 768 -37.78 -7.38 -9.56
CA CYS A 768 -38.90 -7.81 -10.37
C CYS A 768 -40.18 -7.80 -9.53
N VAL A 769 -41.14 -6.94 -9.89
CA VAL A 769 -42.37 -6.70 -9.12
C VAL A 769 -43.56 -6.83 -10.07
N GLN A 770 -44.48 -7.77 -9.80
CA GLN A 770 -45.64 -8.03 -10.67
C GLN A 770 -46.71 -6.93 -10.57
N GLN A 771 -47.01 -6.48 -9.35
CA GLN A 771 -48.10 -5.57 -9.03
C GLN A 771 -47.55 -4.24 -8.53
N GLY A 772 -47.84 -3.15 -9.26
CA GLY A 772 -47.41 -1.80 -8.88
C GLY A 772 -45.95 -1.49 -9.25
N THR A 773 -45.42 -2.10 -10.31
CA THR A 773 -44.04 -1.90 -10.77
C THR A 773 -43.70 -0.43 -11.02
N ASP A 774 -42.76 0.10 -10.25
CA ASP A 774 -42.13 1.40 -10.51
C ASP A 774 -40.86 1.22 -11.36
N ARG A 775 -40.97 1.41 -12.67
CA ARG A 775 -39.85 1.25 -13.61
C ARG A 775 -38.77 2.35 -13.47
N SER A 776 -39.02 3.42 -12.72
CA SER A 776 -38.06 4.53 -12.58
C SER A 776 -36.84 4.20 -11.70
N ALA A 777 -36.94 3.16 -10.87
CA ALA A 777 -35.87 2.71 -9.96
C ALA A 777 -35.16 1.42 -10.44
N GLY A 778 -35.17 1.15 -11.75
CA GLY A 778 -34.56 -0.05 -12.33
C GLY A 778 -35.34 -1.35 -12.11
N ASN A 779 -36.60 -1.26 -11.64
CA ASN A 779 -37.46 -2.44 -11.49
C ASN A 779 -38.03 -2.91 -12.83
N ILE A 780 -38.29 -4.21 -12.91
CA ILE A 780 -38.96 -4.87 -14.03
C ILE A 780 -40.28 -5.50 -13.55
N GLY A 781 -41.20 -5.78 -14.47
CA GLY A 781 -42.49 -6.39 -14.17
C GLY A 781 -42.88 -7.48 -15.16
N ASP A 782 -41.89 -7.98 -15.88
CA ASP A 782 -42.03 -9.08 -16.83
C ASP A 782 -41.89 -10.41 -16.08
N ASP A 783 -42.52 -11.47 -16.61
CA ASP A 783 -42.51 -12.80 -15.98
C ASP A 783 -41.08 -13.25 -15.63
N PRO A 784 -40.77 -13.60 -14.38
CA PRO A 784 -39.43 -14.03 -13.97
C PRO A 784 -39.01 -15.36 -14.62
N LEU A 785 -39.93 -16.11 -15.25
CA LEU A 785 -39.65 -17.38 -15.92
C LEU A 785 -38.91 -18.35 -15.00
N PHE A 786 -39.57 -18.72 -13.89
CA PHE A 786 -39.06 -19.78 -13.02
C PHE A 786 -39.07 -21.14 -13.74
N ALA A 787 -38.07 -21.97 -13.42
CA ALA A 787 -37.85 -23.27 -14.02
C ALA A 787 -39.02 -24.23 -13.84
N ASP A 788 -39.40 -24.50 -12.58
CA ASP A 788 -40.50 -25.38 -12.21
C ASP A 788 -41.02 -24.97 -10.81
N PRO A 789 -41.73 -23.83 -10.74
CA PRO A 789 -42.13 -23.29 -9.45
C PRO A 789 -43.16 -24.19 -8.74
N ASP A 790 -43.92 -25.02 -9.46
CA ASP A 790 -44.90 -25.95 -8.87
C ASP A 790 -44.24 -27.08 -8.07
N ASN A 791 -43.01 -27.45 -8.44
CA ASN A 791 -42.18 -28.40 -7.69
C ASN A 791 -41.10 -27.71 -6.83
N GLY A 792 -41.16 -26.39 -6.68
CA GLY A 792 -40.27 -25.62 -5.81
C GLY A 792 -38.94 -25.20 -6.44
N ASP A 793 -38.75 -25.39 -7.74
CA ASP A 793 -37.57 -24.93 -8.47
C ASP A 793 -37.79 -23.49 -8.97
N PHE A 794 -37.34 -22.53 -8.16
CA PHE A 794 -37.41 -21.10 -8.45
C PHE A 794 -36.13 -20.55 -9.12
N HIS A 795 -35.27 -21.41 -9.68
CA HIS A 795 -34.18 -20.92 -10.52
C HIS A 795 -34.76 -20.24 -11.77
N LEU A 796 -34.05 -19.23 -12.27
CA LEU A 796 -34.44 -18.52 -13.48
C LEU A 796 -34.12 -19.37 -14.71
N GLN A 797 -35.06 -19.50 -15.64
CA GLN A 797 -34.80 -20.20 -16.90
C GLN A 797 -33.69 -19.50 -17.69
N SER A 798 -32.76 -20.29 -18.21
CA SER A 798 -31.63 -19.78 -18.99
C SER A 798 -31.31 -20.66 -20.19
N LEU A 799 -31.17 -20.02 -21.35
CA LEU A 799 -30.65 -20.62 -22.58
C LEU A 799 -29.19 -21.10 -22.43
N TYR A 800 -28.45 -20.57 -21.45
CA TYR A 800 -27.01 -20.79 -21.27
C TYR A 800 -26.69 -21.72 -20.09
N GLY A 801 -27.68 -21.99 -19.24
CA GLY A 801 -27.57 -22.93 -18.14
C GLY A 801 -28.16 -22.36 -16.86
N ARG A 802 -29.00 -23.13 -16.21
CA ARG A 802 -29.39 -22.95 -14.80
C ARG A 802 -29.00 -24.19 -14.01
N TYR A 803 -28.80 -24.04 -12.71
CA TYR A 803 -28.59 -25.17 -11.83
C TYR A 803 -29.91 -25.92 -11.59
N ASN A 804 -29.85 -27.25 -11.57
CA ASN A 804 -30.94 -28.14 -11.19
C ASN A 804 -30.46 -29.00 -10.01
N ALA A 805 -31.02 -28.74 -8.83
CA ALA A 805 -30.62 -29.40 -7.59
C ALA A 805 -31.01 -30.89 -7.52
N GLU A 806 -32.03 -31.32 -8.26
CA GLU A 806 -32.45 -32.73 -8.30
C GLU A 806 -31.39 -33.62 -8.96
N TRP A 807 -30.72 -33.09 -9.99
CA TRP A 807 -29.73 -33.83 -10.78
C TRP A 807 -28.29 -33.40 -10.49
N ASP A 808 -28.09 -32.42 -9.61
CA ASP A 808 -26.78 -31.80 -9.34
C ASP A 808 -26.06 -31.42 -10.64
N ALA A 809 -26.80 -30.78 -11.56
CA ALA A 809 -26.36 -30.54 -12.92
C ALA A 809 -26.83 -29.18 -13.46
N TRP A 810 -26.11 -28.65 -14.44
CA TRP A 810 -26.52 -27.46 -15.19
C TRP A 810 -27.32 -27.87 -16.41
N VAL A 811 -28.51 -27.30 -16.58
CA VAL A 811 -29.44 -27.60 -17.67
C VAL A 811 -29.77 -26.31 -18.43
N SER A 812 -29.89 -26.40 -19.75
CA SER A 812 -30.32 -25.29 -20.60
C SER A 812 -31.83 -25.36 -20.84
N ASP A 813 -32.51 -24.23 -20.71
CA ASP A 813 -33.94 -24.09 -21.01
C ASP A 813 -34.18 -23.53 -22.42
N SER A 814 -35.45 -23.44 -22.81
CA SER A 814 -35.87 -22.86 -24.10
C SER A 814 -36.14 -21.36 -24.05
N MET A 815 -36.09 -20.75 -22.86
CA MET A 815 -36.34 -19.31 -22.65
C MET A 815 -35.25 -18.72 -21.77
N MET A 816 -35.15 -17.38 -21.78
CA MET A 816 -34.23 -16.62 -20.94
C MET A 816 -35.03 -15.66 -20.07
N SER A 817 -34.87 -15.78 -18.76
CA SER A 817 -35.52 -14.90 -17.80
C SER A 817 -35.05 -13.45 -17.98
N PRO A 818 -35.96 -12.46 -17.90
CA PRO A 818 -35.61 -11.04 -17.86
C PRO A 818 -34.96 -10.63 -16.52
N CYS A 819 -34.95 -11.51 -15.52
CA CYS A 819 -34.34 -11.26 -14.21
C CYS A 819 -32.83 -11.62 -14.16
N ILE A 820 -32.30 -12.25 -15.22
CA ILE A 820 -30.87 -12.54 -15.37
C ILE A 820 -30.13 -11.25 -15.76
N ASP A 821 -29.00 -10.98 -15.11
CA ASP A 821 -28.16 -9.78 -15.29
C ASP A 821 -28.92 -8.45 -15.11
N ALA A 822 -29.99 -8.45 -14.31
CA ALA A 822 -30.93 -7.33 -14.24
C ALA A 822 -30.92 -6.59 -12.91
N GLY A 823 -30.21 -7.08 -11.89
CA GLY A 823 -30.15 -6.50 -10.55
C GLY A 823 -29.42 -5.16 -10.49
N ASP A 824 -29.06 -4.74 -9.28
CA ASP A 824 -28.42 -3.45 -9.01
C ASP A 824 -27.10 -3.34 -9.78
N PRO A 825 -26.92 -2.36 -10.69
CA PRO A 825 -25.70 -2.20 -11.47
C PRO A 825 -24.49 -1.84 -10.61
N ASP A 826 -24.69 -1.31 -9.40
CA ASP A 826 -23.62 -1.01 -8.46
C ASP A 826 -23.22 -2.26 -7.63
N GLU A 827 -23.98 -3.35 -7.75
CA GLU A 827 -23.67 -4.62 -7.09
C GLU A 827 -22.89 -5.59 -7.99
N TYR A 828 -21.68 -5.95 -7.53
CA TYR A 828 -20.88 -6.98 -8.16
C TYR A 828 -21.59 -8.35 -8.10
N PRO A 829 -21.57 -9.20 -9.14
CA PRO A 829 -22.22 -10.53 -9.17
C PRO A 829 -21.72 -11.54 -8.14
N ARG A 830 -20.79 -11.14 -7.26
CA ARG A 830 -20.23 -11.93 -6.15
C ARG A 830 -19.72 -13.30 -6.62
N ALA A 831 -20.46 -14.37 -6.31
CA ALA A 831 -20.11 -15.76 -6.54
C ALA A 831 -20.82 -16.37 -7.76
N GLU A 832 -21.58 -15.58 -8.52
CA GLU A 832 -22.23 -16.05 -9.75
C GLU A 832 -21.19 -16.55 -10.75
N ARG A 833 -21.44 -17.74 -11.30
CA ARG A 833 -20.54 -18.35 -12.28
C ARG A 833 -20.56 -17.59 -13.60
N THR A 834 -19.41 -17.49 -14.25
CA THR A 834 -19.34 -16.90 -15.59
C THR A 834 -19.86 -17.88 -16.66
N PRO A 835 -20.62 -17.40 -17.67
CA PRO A 835 -20.94 -16.00 -17.95
C PRO A 835 -22.14 -15.49 -17.10
N ASN A 836 -22.00 -14.28 -16.53
CA ASN A 836 -22.94 -13.64 -15.60
C ASN A 836 -23.17 -12.14 -15.92
N GLY A 837 -22.95 -11.76 -17.18
CA GLY A 837 -23.16 -10.39 -17.68
C GLY A 837 -22.40 -9.24 -16.99
N ASN A 838 -21.54 -9.51 -16.01
CA ASN A 838 -21.01 -8.53 -15.03
C ASN A 838 -22.10 -7.79 -14.23
N ARG A 839 -23.31 -8.32 -14.12
CA ARG A 839 -24.41 -7.72 -13.35
C ARG A 839 -25.16 -8.81 -12.61
N ILE A 840 -25.46 -8.60 -11.33
CA ILE A 840 -26.08 -9.62 -10.48
C ILE A 840 -27.48 -10.00 -10.98
N ASN A 841 -27.86 -11.27 -10.86
CA ASN A 841 -29.22 -11.72 -11.09
C ASN A 841 -30.16 -11.23 -9.97
N MET A 842 -31.44 -10.97 -10.30
CA MET A 842 -32.46 -10.73 -9.28
C MET A 842 -32.92 -12.05 -8.63
N GLY A 843 -33.40 -11.97 -7.39
CA GLY A 843 -34.04 -13.08 -6.66
C GLY A 843 -33.11 -13.87 -5.75
N ALA A 844 -33.66 -14.93 -5.14
CA ALA A 844 -33.03 -15.74 -4.09
C ALA A 844 -31.63 -16.29 -4.43
N TYR A 845 -31.41 -16.60 -5.70
CA TYR A 845 -30.17 -17.19 -6.19
C TYR A 845 -29.15 -16.14 -6.66
N GLY A 846 -29.53 -14.86 -6.74
CA GLY A 846 -28.64 -13.76 -7.12
C GLY A 846 -27.44 -13.65 -6.18
N GLY A 847 -26.24 -13.53 -6.75
CA GLY A 847 -24.98 -13.46 -6.02
C GLY A 847 -24.46 -14.81 -5.49
N THR A 848 -25.12 -15.92 -5.83
CA THR A 848 -24.75 -17.28 -5.35
C THR A 848 -24.06 -18.11 -6.46
N PRO A 849 -23.31 -19.19 -6.10
CA PRO A 849 -22.72 -20.10 -7.08
C PRO A 849 -23.72 -20.87 -7.97
N TYR A 850 -25.01 -20.79 -7.67
CA TYR A 850 -26.09 -21.52 -8.33
C TYR A 850 -27.02 -20.60 -9.14
N ALA A 851 -26.68 -19.32 -9.25
CA ALA A 851 -27.42 -18.39 -10.09
C ALA A 851 -27.34 -18.77 -11.58
N SER A 852 -28.44 -18.59 -12.30
CA SER A 852 -28.52 -18.92 -13.74
C SER A 852 -27.54 -18.10 -14.58
N LEU A 853 -26.93 -18.76 -15.57
CA LEU A 853 -25.93 -18.17 -16.46
C LEU A 853 -26.56 -17.28 -17.52
N SER A 854 -25.77 -16.37 -18.08
CA SER A 854 -26.11 -15.58 -19.26
C SER A 854 -25.18 -15.88 -20.44
N GLY A 855 -25.43 -15.21 -21.58
CA GLY A 855 -24.66 -15.38 -22.81
C GLY A 855 -23.41 -14.51 -22.87
N TRP A 856 -22.51 -14.79 -23.83
CA TRP A 856 -21.36 -13.92 -24.14
C TRP A 856 -21.42 -13.42 -25.59
N PRO A 857 -21.20 -12.12 -25.87
CA PRO A 857 -20.99 -11.01 -24.92
C PRO A 857 -22.30 -10.59 -24.21
N PRO A 858 -22.23 -9.84 -23.08
CA PRO A 858 -23.41 -9.31 -22.40
C PRO A 858 -24.30 -8.48 -23.35
N LEU A 859 -25.62 -8.64 -23.23
CA LEU A 859 -26.64 -7.95 -24.04
C LEU A 859 -26.80 -6.47 -23.69
#